data_AF-A0A7V7DZZ5-F1
#
_entry.id   AF-A0A7V7DZZ5-F1
#
_cell.length_a   1.000
_cell.length_b   1.000
_cell.length_c   1.000
_cell.angle_alpha   90.00
_cell.angle_beta   90.00
_cell.angle_gamma   90.00
#
_symmetry.space_group_name_H-M   'P 1'
#
loop_
_entity.id
_entity.type
_entity.pdbx_description
1 polymer ?
#
loop_
_entity_poly.entity_id
_entity_poly.type
_entity_poly.pdbx_seq_one_letter_code
_entity_poly.pdbx_strand_id
1 'polypeptide(L)'
;MTLSTEKHRFPLWIDLLLLLGLEAFLLIYFDARYMLYDTVVTGGDTASWHNIAHHLSKVLLPNFRLTGWDMGNFCGYPNFNFYFLPPFLLAVIPSNLFGIPLTISLKWVIMSGIFLLPVATYSGLRNMGYRFPAPIIGSAGSLLFVFNEFYTMFGGNTLSTFAGEFCYMFTFALFILFIGTLYRGIETGAGMIKNGLLLGAIGLSHLFVFIPALMIMVFAFFRGKQIKYILGVGTIAFVCMAFWILPLMAYRHPYTTPVYMIWKDFDNLRYSLVGILIIVLAVGPRFALHVIKLKDSHPVYPFWVFILLIFSGSFAAAYLTGKYLALGEEIWLTGLAVSDYSKSPLGQMIGIKLDMWVIPISVVIAILVASNGIRAVFRNDIARFSRIFGAFCFSGMIFLCLLGFHWAIIKNLHDLPLKETLLNPGLMIGIHGMLSAGMFYYFGISRKFTHFLNSALENVSSQRFFLWLTVVFGCIVAYFSAHFLQVPDIRFLPPLGFALILLLLADTLNPFLAERRIVIRAAFGITACYLAVIVVIFGPQRASNWYRFNNKGYEMAAGYQEFQKANQYLRTVYEKEGLDPLNAPRVGYEKCDLYGRYGGDRAFESLQYFSGRQTLEGIHYASSISSRFMAFIQTEFSRDVKTPKPQILSKVNTEALPKHFDLYNLSQLVVATDTAKKALNRSKSFRKEAEFGQLSIYRYEQCDGRYVDIPKFRPVLYKGKNWVDDFFTWYKDADRTDVLLVPEQFVKDPEDRKIFAGVTDSVFELDYFRSNRIDGSGFQIDAHLDHDKIQFTTNKPGLPHLIKVSYFHNWKVKGAYGVYPVSPHLMMVIPRSKTVILEYGRSKWEVYGIFITVCGLLLLILYKRISAFSRKRLRGFEKIHLVWERSWISFERVSAQIKPVLLIIFLSISLILIISGLMLRNKPVRVYVAGYQAYILGVNSQKLKKNDQANAYFNRAINIMQPLLTDRYRYDHRDVINSLLITGSCLENLKEYDRAEDWYRTLLKEYPYSRYVGEGHVKIARIHRNRAIQRLGNGLKILNKGNVPEGRKNAFEGFQFIQESLNHYQSAIQEDAFSVWATYAQNDLKGLNEILERLKGQWGAVSNHADVVEKIEHLRKKLSEIQQLSV
;
A
#
# COMPACT_ATOMS: atom_id res chain seq x y z
N MET A 1 19.87 44.25 36.69
CA MET A 1 19.17 42.98 36.40
C MET A 1 18.29 43.02 35.13
N THR A 2 18.25 44.13 34.38
CA THR A 2 17.39 44.34 33.19
C THR A 2 18.08 44.06 31.84
N LEU A 3 19.41 44.02 31.77
CA LEU A 3 20.19 43.74 30.54
C LEU A 3 20.35 42.25 30.19
N SER A 4 20.09 41.32 31.13
CA SER A 4 20.17 39.87 30.86
C SER A 4 18.90 39.33 30.18
N THR A 5 17.76 39.98 30.38
CA THR A 5 16.48 39.61 29.78
C THR A 5 16.37 39.98 28.30
N GLU A 6 17.04 41.05 27.84
CA GLU A 6 17.04 41.45 26.43
C GLU A 6 17.91 40.54 25.55
N LYS A 7 19.09 40.11 26.04
CA LYS A 7 20.00 39.19 25.33
C LYS A 7 19.36 37.83 24.99
N HIS A 8 18.35 37.40 25.74
CA HIS A 8 17.62 36.15 25.47
C HIS A 8 16.40 36.32 24.56
N ARG A 9 15.86 37.54 24.40
CA ARG A 9 14.67 37.80 23.59
C ARG A 9 14.98 37.96 22.10
N PHE A 10 16.10 38.58 21.73
CA PHE A 10 16.44 38.84 20.33
C PHE A 10 16.50 37.58 19.43
N PRO A 11 17.14 36.46 19.84
CA PRO A 11 17.13 35.23 19.04
C PRO A 11 15.73 34.62 18.87
N LEU A 12 14.85 34.82 19.86
CA LEU A 12 13.47 34.33 19.80
C LEU A 12 12.63 35.10 18.77
N TRP A 13 12.85 36.41 18.65
CA TRP A 13 12.19 37.22 17.63
C TRP A 13 12.62 36.84 16.21
N ILE A 14 13.90 36.53 16.00
CA ILE A 14 14.39 36.04 14.71
C ILE A 14 13.76 34.68 14.39
N ASP A 15 13.76 33.74 15.35
CA ASP A 15 13.08 32.46 15.20
C ASP A 15 11.60 32.64 14.80
N LEU A 16 10.88 33.51 15.51
CA LEU A 16 9.46 33.78 15.25
C LEU A 16 9.24 34.38 13.87
N LEU A 17 10.03 35.38 13.47
CA LEU A 17 9.90 36.03 12.16
C LEU A 17 10.17 35.04 11.03
N LEU A 18 11.23 34.23 11.14
CA LEU A 18 11.55 33.21 10.15
C LEU A 18 10.46 32.13 10.09
N LEU A 19 9.94 31.69 11.24
CA LEU A 19 8.88 30.69 11.28
C LEU A 19 7.58 31.22 10.66
N LEU A 20 7.18 32.45 10.98
CA LEU A 20 6.05 33.13 10.33
C LEU A 20 6.28 33.30 8.82
N GLY A 21 7.53 33.56 8.40
CA GLY A 21 7.90 33.61 6.99
C GLY A 21 7.71 32.27 6.27
N LEU A 22 8.05 31.15 6.92
CA LEU A 22 7.81 29.81 6.37
C LEU A 22 6.31 29.51 6.25
N GLU A 23 5.51 29.86 7.26
CA GLU A 23 4.05 29.67 7.22
C GLU A 23 3.38 30.56 6.17
N ALA A 24 3.79 31.83 6.07
CA ALA A 24 3.32 32.75 5.04
C ALA A 24 3.67 32.24 3.64
N PHE A 25 4.87 31.70 3.46
CA PHE A 25 5.26 31.06 2.20
C PHE A 25 4.35 29.87 1.87
N LEU A 26 4.03 28.99 2.83
CA LEU A 26 3.11 27.88 2.59
C LEU A 26 1.71 28.37 2.19
N LEU A 27 1.19 29.42 2.83
CA LEU A 27 -0.12 30.01 2.50
C LEU A 27 -0.15 30.64 1.10
N ILE A 28 0.96 31.22 0.66
CA ILE A 28 1.09 31.80 -0.69
C ILE A 28 1.25 30.69 -1.73
N TYR A 29 2.11 29.71 -1.47
CA TYR A 29 2.36 28.60 -2.37
C TYR A 29 1.09 27.75 -2.58
N PHE A 30 0.45 27.37 -1.47
CA PHE A 30 -0.86 26.73 -1.44
C PHE A 30 -1.94 27.80 -1.33
N ASP A 31 -2.15 28.52 -2.44
CA ASP A 31 -3.14 29.59 -2.59
C ASP A 31 -4.37 29.42 -1.69
N ALA A 32 -4.35 30.11 -0.55
CA ALA A 32 -5.27 29.85 0.56
C ALA A 32 -6.75 30.00 0.19
N ARG A 33 -7.06 30.70 -0.91
CA ARG A 33 -8.42 30.86 -1.44
C ARG A 33 -9.08 29.51 -1.75
N TYR A 34 -8.32 28.52 -2.22
CA TYR A 34 -8.87 27.20 -2.53
C TYR A 34 -9.38 26.45 -1.29
N MET A 35 -8.87 26.76 -0.11
CA MET A 35 -9.37 26.20 1.16
C MET A 35 -10.70 26.84 1.60
N LEU A 36 -11.10 27.95 1.01
CA LEU A 36 -12.32 28.69 1.34
C LEU A 36 -13.46 28.43 0.36
N TYR A 37 -13.20 27.78 -0.77
CA TYR A 37 -14.26 27.38 -1.70
C TYR A 37 -15.14 26.29 -1.08
N ASP A 38 -16.45 26.50 -1.14
CA ASP A 38 -17.46 25.50 -0.78
C ASP A 38 -17.62 24.50 -1.93
N THR A 39 -16.62 23.63 -2.08
CA THR A 39 -16.58 22.57 -3.09
C THR A 39 -16.13 21.27 -2.44
N VAL A 40 -16.72 20.16 -2.87
CA VAL A 40 -16.39 18.83 -2.34
C VAL A 40 -15.01 18.44 -2.84
N VAL A 41 -14.08 18.16 -1.92
CA VAL A 41 -12.72 17.73 -2.27
C VAL A 41 -12.74 16.48 -3.16
N THR A 42 -11.82 16.44 -4.11
CA THR A 42 -11.76 15.38 -5.12
C THR A 42 -10.32 14.97 -5.42
N GLY A 43 -10.09 13.90 -6.18
CA GLY A 43 -8.76 13.41 -6.52
C GLY A 43 -8.18 12.44 -5.49
N GLY A 44 -7.51 11.39 -5.99
CA GLY A 44 -7.02 10.29 -5.16
C GLY A 44 -8.10 9.75 -4.24
N ASP A 45 -7.71 9.39 -3.03
CA ASP A 45 -8.62 8.91 -1.99
C ASP A 45 -9.51 10.00 -1.37
N THR A 46 -9.22 11.30 -1.64
CA THR A 46 -9.91 12.42 -0.99
C THR A 46 -11.38 12.52 -1.37
N ALA A 47 -11.73 12.05 -2.58
CA ALA A 47 -13.09 11.93 -3.11
C ALA A 47 -14.04 11.18 -2.15
N SER A 48 -13.52 10.21 -1.39
CA SER A 48 -14.31 9.42 -0.45
C SER A 48 -14.49 10.08 0.92
N TRP A 49 -13.59 10.97 1.34
CA TRP A 49 -13.56 11.49 2.73
C TRP A 49 -14.74 12.34 3.11
N HIS A 50 -15.30 13.07 2.13
CA HIS A 50 -16.46 13.92 2.40
C HIS A 50 -17.65 13.09 2.87
N ASN A 51 -17.93 11.94 2.24
CA ASN A 51 -19.01 11.04 2.67
C ASN A 51 -18.75 10.49 4.09
N ILE A 52 -17.50 10.14 4.41
CA ILE A 52 -17.11 9.62 5.74
C ILE A 52 -17.30 10.70 6.82
N ALA A 53 -16.85 11.93 6.55
CA ALA A 53 -17.05 13.07 7.45
C ALA A 53 -18.53 13.42 7.61
N HIS A 54 -19.29 13.35 6.51
CA HIS A 54 -20.73 13.57 6.50
C HIS A 54 -21.47 12.53 7.35
N HIS A 55 -21.14 11.24 7.20
CA HIS A 55 -21.68 10.16 8.03
C HIS A 55 -21.37 10.36 9.52
N LEU A 56 -20.15 10.78 9.87
CA LEU A 56 -19.80 11.14 11.25
C LEU A 56 -20.69 12.27 11.78
N SER A 57 -20.86 13.34 11.00
CA SER A 57 -21.64 14.53 11.38
C SER A 57 -23.13 14.26 11.49
N LYS A 58 -23.72 13.54 10.53
CA LYS A 58 -25.18 13.42 10.37
C LYS A 58 -25.78 12.14 10.94
N VAL A 59 -24.98 11.08 11.10
CA VAL A 59 -25.48 9.77 11.57
C VAL A 59 -24.86 9.41 12.91
N LEU A 60 -23.54 9.46 13.05
CA LEU A 60 -22.88 8.93 14.27
C LEU A 60 -23.01 9.87 15.47
N LEU A 61 -22.60 11.14 15.35
CA LEU A 61 -22.62 12.09 16.46
C LEU A 61 -24.03 12.33 17.03
N PRO A 62 -25.10 12.50 16.21
CA PRO A 62 -26.46 12.65 16.73
C PRO A 62 -26.94 11.44 17.54
N ASN A 63 -26.42 10.24 17.23
CA ASN A 63 -26.71 9.01 17.95
C ASN A 63 -25.72 8.73 19.12
N PHE A 64 -24.94 9.73 19.54
CA PHE A 64 -23.91 9.61 20.59
C PHE A 64 -22.90 8.48 20.31
N ARG A 65 -22.49 8.34 19.06
CA ARG A 65 -21.52 7.34 18.60
C ARG A 65 -20.32 8.01 17.93
N LEU A 66 -19.16 7.37 18.09
CA LEU A 66 -17.91 7.73 17.39
C LEU A 66 -17.55 6.73 16.29
N THR A 67 -18.18 5.55 16.33
CA THR A 67 -18.05 4.50 15.33
C THR A 67 -19.43 3.90 15.09
N GLY A 68 -19.67 3.31 13.91
CA GLY A 68 -20.98 2.74 13.56
C GLY A 68 -21.02 2.16 12.17
N TRP A 69 -22.21 1.80 11.68
CA TRP A 69 -22.38 1.15 10.40
C TRP A 69 -22.75 2.17 9.30
N ASP A 70 -22.04 2.13 8.18
CA ASP A 70 -22.33 2.94 7.00
C ASP A 70 -22.70 2.02 5.83
N MET A 71 -23.94 2.14 5.33
CA MET A 71 -24.48 1.35 4.22
C MET A 71 -23.93 1.74 2.85
N GLY A 72 -23.32 2.92 2.72
CA GLY A 72 -23.06 3.55 1.43
C GLY A 72 -22.12 2.78 0.50
N ASN A 73 -21.12 2.10 1.07
CA ASN A 73 -20.12 1.33 0.32
C ASN A 73 -20.04 -0.09 0.84
N PHE A 74 -19.42 -1.01 0.08
CA PHE A 74 -19.01 -2.32 0.58
C PHE A 74 -20.17 -3.21 1.11
N CYS A 75 -21.40 -2.98 0.64
CA CYS A 75 -22.62 -3.57 1.21
C CYS A 75 -22.78 -3.30 2.72
N GLY A 76 -22.21 -2.21 3.22
CA GLY A 76 -22.12 -1.91 4.64
C GLY A 76 -20.74 -2.20 5.22
N TYR A 77 -20.22 -1.26 6.01
CA TYR A 77 -18.96 -1.44 6.76
C TYR A 77 -18.97 -0.68 8.08
N PRO A 78 -18.20 -1.13 9.10
CA PRO A 78 -18.12 -0.47 10.40
C PRO A 78 -17.20 0.76 10.35
N ASN A 79 -17.75 1.89 9.93
CA ASN A 79 -17.06 3.17 9.86
C ASN A 79 -16.41 3.57 11.21
N PHE A 80 -15.16 4.02 11.16
CA PHE A 80 -14.26 4.34 12.27
C PHE A 80 -13.88 3.21 13.26
N ASN A 81 -14.40 1.98 13.13
CA ASN A 81 -13.92 0.86 13.97
C ASN A 81 -12.46 0.47 13.65
N PHE A 82 -12.07 0.58 12.38
CA PHE A 82 -10.74 0.22 11.88
C PHE A 82 -10.06 1.39 11.14
N TYR A 83 -10.56 2.61 11.35
CA TYR A 83 -10.04 3.83 10.73
C TYR A 83 -9.86 4.96 11.75
N PHE A 84 -9.20 6.04 11.33
CA PHE A 84 -8.75 7.12 12.20
C PHE A 84 -9.85 8.15 12.45
N LEU A 85 -9.99 8.59 13.71
CA LEU A 85 -11.12 9.42 14.13
C LEU A 85 -10.78 10.91 14.36
N PRO A 86 -9.70 11.29 15.08
CA PRO A 86 -9.49 12.67 15.49
C PRO A 86 -9.41 13.69 14.35
N PRO A 87 -8.73 13.43 13.21
CA PRO A 87 -8.75 14.37 12.09
C PRO A 87 -10.18 14.65 11.59
N PHE A 88 -11.03 13.64 11.45
CA PHE A 88 -12.42 13.85 11.03
C PHE A 88 -13.24 14.62 12.08
N LEU A 89 -13.01 14.38 13.37
CA LEU A 89 -13.62 15.18 14.43
C LEU A 89 -13.19 16.66 14.34
N LEU A 90 -11.93 16.94 14.00
CA LEU A 90 -11.45 18.31 13.80
C LEU A 90 -12.12 19.01 12.61
N ALA A 91 -12.68 18.27 11.64
CA ALA A 91 -13.44 18.83 10.53
C ALA A 91 -14.92 19.01 10.90
N VAL A 92 -15.51 18.01 11.56
CA VAL A 92 -16.94 17.99 11.90
C VAL A 92 -17.29 18.95 13.04
N ILE A 93 -16.43 19.08 14.05
CA ILE A 93 -16.70 19.94 15.23
C ILE A 93 -16.90 21.40 14.83
N PRO A 94 -15.99 22.05 14.05
CA PRO A 94 -16.23 23.42 13.61
C PRO A 94 -17.46 23.58 12.73
N SER A 95 -17.75 22.57 11.89
CA SER A 95 -18.94 22.59 11.03
C SER A 95 -20.24 22.59 11.85
N ASN A 96 -20.32 21.72 12.86
CA ASN A 96 -21.51 21.61 13.71
C ASN A 96 -21.62 22.75 14.74
N LEU A 97 -20.51 23.24 15.29
CA LEU A 97 -20.52 24.27 16.34
C LEU A 97 -20.60 25.71 15.81
N PHE A 98 -19.98 25.99 14.66
CA PHE A 98 -19.88 27.35 14.11
C PHE A 98 -20.59 27.52 12.76
N GLY A 99 -21.25 26.49 12.24
CA GLY A 99 -21.97 26.56 10.96
C GLY A 99 -21.07 26.67 9.73
N ILE A 100 -19.78 26.35 9.85
CA ILE A 100 -18.84 26.36 8.73
C ILE A 100 -19.17 25.19 7.78
N PRO A 101 -19.22 25.39 6.45
CA PRO A 101 -19.42 24.27 5.52
C PRO A 101 -18.41 23.14 5.75
N LEU A 102 -18.90 21.90 5.80
CA LEU A 102 -18.05 20.72 6.06
C LEU A 102 -16.98 20.56 4.98
N THR A 103 -17.28 20.96 3.75
CA THR A 103 -16.35 21.04 2.61
C THR A 103 -15.12 21.91 2.94
N ILE A 104 -15.33 23.06 3.58
CA ILE A 104 -14.28 24.01 3.96
C ILE A 104 -13.50 23.47 5.17
N SER A 105 -14.19 23.06 6.23
CA SER A 105 -13.50 22.57 7.44
C SER A 105 -12.69 21.30 7.19
N LEU A 106 -13.16 20.42 6.29
CA LEU A 106 -12.41 19.24 5.87
C LEU A 106 -11.12 19.64 5.13
N LYS A 107 -11.15 20.64 4.22
CA LYS A 107 -9.94 21.15 3.56
C LYS A 107 -8.92 21.69 4.56
N TRP A 108 -9.38 22.42 5.58
CA TRP A 108 -8.51 22.93 6.64
C TRP A 108 -7.80 21.79 7.39
N VAL A 109 -8.53 20.74 7.73
CA VAL A 109 -7.93 19.58 8.40
C VAL A 109 -6.98 18.82 7.48
N ILE A 110 -7.33 18.61 6.21
CA ILE A 110 -6.44 17.97 5.23
C ILE A 110 -5.09 18.69 5.18
N MET A 111 -5.12 20.02 5.17
CA MET A 111 -3.92 20.85 5.13
C MET A 111 -3.23 21.03 6.48
N SER A 112 -3.91 20.77 7.60
CA SER A 112 -3.40 21.08 8.94
C SER A 112 -2.06 20.42 9.25
N GLY A 113 -1.81 19.18 8.79
CA GLY A 113 -0.53 18.51 8.99
C GLY A 113 0.63 19.21 8.28
N ILE A 114 0.39 19.76 7.08
CA ILE A 114 1.38 20.50 6.29
C ILE A 114 1.81 21.78 7.02
N PHE A 115 0.84 22.58 7.47
CA PHE A 115 1.09 23.81 8.23
C PHE A 115 1.61 23.54 9.65
N LEU A 116 1.22 22.42 10.28
CA LEU A 116 1.66 22.11 11.64
C LEU A 116 3.12 21.63 11.69
N LEU A 117 3.65 21.02 10.62
CA LEU A 117 4.95 20.35 10.66
C LEU A 117 6.14 21.30 10.96
N PRO A 118 6.28 22.50 10.32
CA PRO A 118 7.38 23.41 10.64
C PRO A 118 7.31 23.88 12.10
N VAL A 119 6.13 24.26 12.57
CA VAL A 119 5.90 24.70 13.95
C VAL A 119 6.16 23.57 14.96
N ALA A 120 5.73 22.35 14.65
CA ALA A 120 5.95 21.18 15.49
C ALA A 120 7.43 20.77 15.54
N THR A 121 8.16 20.93 14.43
CA THR A 121 9.60 20.67 14.36
C THR A 121 10.38 21.70 15.16
N TYR A 122 10.06 23.00 15.00
CA TYR A 122 10.62 24.05 15.85
C TYR A 122 10.41 23.73 17.33
N SER A 123 9.15 23.50 17.72
CA SER A 123 8.76 23.26 19.10
C SER A 123 9.35 21.98 19.67
N GLY A 124 9.40 20.90 18.88
CA GLY A 124 10.02 19.63 19.25
C GLY A 124 11.50 19.81 19.55
N LEU A 125 12.26 20.43 18.65
CA LEU A 125 13.69 20.69 18.84
C LEU A 125 13.95 21.62 20.04
N ARG A 126 13.12 22.65 20.25
CA ARG A 126 13.22 23.51 21.46
C ARG A 126 13.02 22.72 22.74
N ASN A 127 12.07 21.78 22.77
CA ASN A 127 11.86 20.92 23.95
C ASN A 127 13.00 19.92 24.16
N MET A 128 13.73 19.52 23.12
CA MET A 128 14.97 18.73 23.25
C MET A 128 16.16 19.57 23.77
N GLY A 129 15.99 20.88 23.94
CA GLY A 129 17.02 21.80 24.40
C GLY A 129 17.97 22.29 23.30
N TYR A 130 17.60 22.16 22.02
CA TYR A 130 18.33 22.85 20.95
C TYR A 130 18.12 24.37 21.07
N ARG A 131 19.19 25.13 20.84
CA ARG A 131 19.16 26.61 20.86
C ARG A 131 19.24 27.13 19.43
N PHE A 132 18.83 28.38 19.24
CA PHE A 132 18.97 29.09 17.96
C PHE A 132 20.40 28.88 17.40
N PRO A 133 20.61 28.60 16.10
CA PRO A 133 19.63 28.52 15.02
C PRO A 133 19.13 27.10 14.69
N ALA A 134 19.51 26.07 15.44
CA ALA A 134 19.19 24.68 15.08
C ALA A 134 17.67 24.39 14.94
N PRO A 135 16.77 24.90 15.82
CA PRO A 135 15.33 24.71 15.68
C PRO A 135 14.75 25.28 14.38
N ILE A 136 15.14 26.49 13.97
CA ILE A 136 14.65 27.10 12.74
C ILE A 136 15.26 26.45 11.49
N ILE A 137 16.52 26.02 11.55
CA ILE A 137 17.15 25.22 10.49
C ILE A 137 16.40 23.88 10.31
N GLY A 138 16.05 23.21 11.40
CA GLY A 138 15.22 22.00 11.36
C GLY A 138 13.84 22.26 10.77
N SER A 139 13.23 23.41 11.09
CA SER A 139 11.94 23.82 10.53
C SER A 139 12.02 24.07 9.03
N ALA A 140 13.08 24.71 8.54
CA ALA A 140 13.37 24.82 7.12
C ALA A 140 13.56 23.43 6.46
N GLY A 141 14.21 22.50 7.15
CA GLY A 141 14.33 21.09 6.71
C GLY A 141 12.98 20.38 6.56
N SER A 142 11.95 20.77 7.32
CA SER A 142 10.60 20.24 7.15
C SER A 142 9.94 20.63 5.84
N LEU A 143 10.24 21.82 5.29
CA LEU A 143 9.76 22.20 3.95
C LEU A 143 10.34 21.26 2.90
N LEU A 144 11.65 20.98 2.94
CA LEU A 144 12.30 20.05 2.01
C LEU A 144 11.64 18.66 2.03
N PHE A 145 11.16 18.24 3.20
CA PHE A 145 10.46 16.96 3.36
C PHE A 145 9.02 16.99 2.84
N VAL A 146 8.24 18.02 3.18
CA VAL A 146 6.84 18.20 2.73
C VAL A 146 6.72 18.27 1.22
N PHE A 147 7.74 18.85 0.58
CA PHE A 147 7.81 19.08 -0.85
C PHE A 147 8.61 18.00 -1.60
N ASN A 148 8.98 16.92 -0.93
CA ASN A 148 9.60 15.78 -1.59
C ASN A 148 8.60 15.12 -2.55
N GLU A 149 8.87 15.15 -3.86
CA GLU A 149 7.99 14.55 -4.89
C GLU A 149 8.47 13.17 -5.38
N PHE A 150 9.51 12.58 -4.76
CA PHE A 150 10.02 11.26 -5.14
C PHE A 150 9.03 10.12 -4.85
N TYR A 151 8.03 10.37 -4.01
CA TYR A 151 6.97 9.40 -3.70
C TYR A 151 5.60 10.08 -3.53
N THR A 152 4.54 9.33 -3.85
CA THR A 152 3.16 9.84 -3.86
C THR A 152 2.25 9.22 -2.80
N MET A 153 2.63 8.11 -2.16
CA MET A 153 1.73 7.38 -1.25
C MET A 153 2.40 6.88 0.03
N PHE A 154 3.59 7.36 0.41
CA PHE A 154 4.29 6.83 1.61
C PHE A 154 3.81 7.50 2.91
N GLY A 155 3.29 8.73 2.82
CA GLY A 155 2.92 9.57 3.96
C GLY A 155 3.98 10.65 4.24
N GLY A 156 3.59 11.73 4.92
CA GLY A 156 4.51 12.77 5.40
C GLY A 156 4.84 13.90 4.42
N ASN A 157 4.39 13.81 3.16
CA ASN A 157 4.57 14.86 2.16
C ASN A 157 3.23 15.31 1.53
N THR A 158 3.30 16.36 0.70
CA THR A 158 2.12 16.95 0.05
C THR A 158 1.43 15.96 -0.89
N LEU A 159 2.19 15.24 -1.72
CA LEU A 159 1.61 14.28 -2.66
C LEU A 159 0.87 13.15 -1.95
N SER A 160 1.44 12.60 -0.87
CA SER A 160 0.78 11.58 -0.05
C SER A 160 -0.46 12.13 0.63
N THR A 161 -0.42 13.37 1.11
CA THR A 161 -1.59 14.04 1.73
C THR A 161 -2.78 14.01 0.79
N PHE A 162 -2.59 14.37 -0.50
CA PHE A 162 -3.63 14.34 -1.52
C PHE A 162 -3.87 12.96 -2.15
N ALA A 163 -2.94 12.02 -2.03
CA ALA A 163 -3.18 10.65 -2.46
C ALA A 163 -4.08 9.88 -1.50
N GLY A 164 -4.07 10.22 -0.20
CA GLY A 164 -4.88 9.55 0.81
C GLY A 164 -4.40 9.62 2.25
N GLU A 165 -3.35 10.38 2.54
CA GLU A 165 -2.58 10.26 3.77
C GLU A 165 -2.59 11.52 4.62
N PHE A 166 -3.70 12.27 4.62
CA PHE A 166 -3.81 13.47 5.45
C PHE A 166 -3.80 13.15 6.95
N CYS A 167 -4.45 12.05 7.36
CA CYS A 167 -4.40 11.57 8.75
C CYS A 167 -2.97 11.21 9.16
N TYR A 168 -2.21 10.58 8.26
CA TYR A 168 -0.78 10.34 8.45
C TYR A 168 -0.04 11.66 8.64
N MET A 169 -0.22 12.62 7.73
CA MET A 169 0.51 13.89 7.74
C MET A 169 0.24 14.70 9.01
N PHE A 170 -1.02 14.80 9.44
CA PHE A 170 -1.42 15.40 10.71
C PHE A 170 -0.72 14.73 11.89
N THR A 171 -0.78 13.40 11.95
CA THR A 171 -0.15 12.62 13.02
C THR A 171 1.37 12.74 13.01
N PHE A 172 1.97 12.84 11.83
CA PHE A 172 3.40 13.00 11.65
C PHE A 172 3.90 14.29 12.29
N ALA A 173 3.20 15.41 12.12
CA ALA A 173 3.52 16.65 12.81
C ALA A 173 3.45 16.51 14.34
N LEU A 174 2.40 15.85 14.87
CA LEU A 174 2.28 15.57 16.31
C LEU A 174 3.40 14.65 16.83
N PHE A 175 3.83 13.69 16.03
CA PHE A 175 4.93 12.78 16.36
C PHE A 175 6.22 13.56 16.60
N ILE A 176 6.57 14.53 15.75
CA ILE A 176 7.78 15.35 15.95
C ILE A 176 7.72 16.17 17.23
N LEU A 177 6.56 16.76 17.53
CA LEU A 177 6.34 17.43 18.80
C LEU A 177 6.51 16.47 19.98
N PHE A 178 5.97 15.26 19.87
CA PHE A 178 6.07 14.21 20.89
C PHE A 178 7.51 13.79 21.16
N ILE A 179 8.36 13.65 20.14
CA ILE A 179 9.79 13.37 20.32
C ILE A 179 10.41 14.36 21.32
N GLY A 180 10.17 15.65 21.08
CA GLY A 180 10.75 16.71 21.89
C GLY A 180 10.16 16.81 23.30
N THR A 181 8.83 16.77 23.42
CA THR A 181 8.17 16.87 24.73
C THR A 181 8.41 15.64 25.59
N LEU A 182 8.52 14.44 25.00
CA LEU A 182 8.88 13.23 25.71
C LEU A 182 10.34 13.27 26.16
N TYR A 183 11.27 13.69 25.30
CA TYR A 183 12.69 13.86 25.68
C TYR A 183 12.83 14.73 26.93
N ARG A 184 12.19 15.91 26.92
CA ARG A 184 12.16 16.82 28.08
C ARG A 184 11.55 16.17 29.31
N GLY A 185 10.46 15.41 29.11
CA GLY A 185 9.76 14.72 30.19
C GLY A 185 10.62 13.64 30.85
N ILE A 186 11.43 12.91 30.08
CA ILE A 186 12.38 11.91 30.59
C ILE A 186 13.49 12.58 31.42
N GLU A 187 13.98 13.75 31.00
CA GLU A 187 15.00 14.49 31.75
C GLU A 187 14.45 15.09 33.04
N THR A 188 13.22 15.60 33.02
CA THR A 188 12.64 16.38 34.13
C THR A 188 11.69 15.60 35.04
N GLY A 189 11.20 14.43 34.62
CA GLY A 189 10.11 13.69 35.30
C GLY A 189 8.74 14.37 35.23
N ALA A 190 8.61 15.45 34.46
CA ALA A 190 7.40 16.26 34.38
C ALA A 190 6.67 16.09 33.04
N GLY A 191 5.38 16.47 33.00
CA GLY A 191 4.60 16.46 31.75
C GLY A 191 4.03 15.10 31.35
N MET A 192 3.93 14.15 32.29
CA MET A 192 3.40 12.79 32.06
C MET A 192 2.02 12.81 31.39
N ILE A 193 1.09 13.62 31.90
CA ILE A 193 -0.27 13.74 31.33
C ILE A 193 -0.22 14.29 29.91
N LYS A 194 0.52 15.38 29.69
CA LYS A 194 0.65 15.99 28.35
C LYS A 194 1.18 15.00 27.33
N ASN A 195 2.26 14.28 27.67
CA ASN A 195 2.86 13.31 26.77
C ASN A 195 2.00 12.06 26.57
N GLY A 196 1.27 11.62 27.60
CA GLY A 196 0.30 10.53 27.47
C GLY A 196 -0.88 10.89 26.56
N LEU A 197 -1.45 12.08 26.71
CA LEU A 197 -2.51 12.59 25.83
C LEU A 197 -2.01 12.73 24.39
N LEU A 198 -0.80 13.26 24.19
CA LEU A 198 -0.20 13.41 22.86
C LEU A 198 0.06 12.05 22.19
N LEU A 199 0.57 11.07 22.93
CA LEU A 199 0.76 9.69 22.44
C LEU A 199 -0.58 9.02 22.11
N GLY A 200 -1.62 9.24 22.94
CA GLY A 200 -2.98 8.78 22.66
C GLY A 200 -3.58 9.43 21.40
N ALA A 201 -3.38 10.74 21.22
CA ALA A 201 -3.81 11.45 20.02
C ALA A 201 -3.10 10.94 18.77
N ILE A 202 -1.81 10.62 18.85
CA ILE A 202 -1.05 9.99 17.77
C ILE A 202 -1.66 8.63 17.40
N GLY A 203 -1.94 7.79 18.40
CA GLY A 203 -2.50 6.45 18.16
C GLY A 203 -3.92 6.48 17.56
N LEU A 204 -4.78 7.39 18.02
CA LEU A 204 -6.13 7.56 17.46
C LEU A 204 -6.12 8.16 16.03
N SER A 205 -5.09 8.94 15.70
CA SER A 205 -5.00 9.66 14.42
C SER A 205 -4.30 8.86 13.32
N HIS A 206 -3.29 8.05 13.65
CA HIS A 206 -2.66 7.15 12.68
C HIS A 206 -1.77 6.07 13.29
N LEU A 207 -2.17 4.80 13.17
CA LEU A 207 -1.45 3.66 13.77
C LEU A 207 -0.01 3.49 13.26
N PHE A 208 0.26 3.79 11.99
CA PHE A 208 1.61 3.60 11.43
C PHE A 208 2.64 4.61 11.94
N VAL A 209 2.20 5.79 12.41
CA VAL A 209 3.08 6.78 13.06
C VAL A 209 3.20 6.50 14.56
N PHE A 210 2.18 5.89 15.16
CA PHE A 210 2.19 5.43 16.55
C PHE A 210 3.28 4.39 16.83
N ILE A 211 3.56 3.48 15.90
CA ILE A 211 4.61 2.46 16.06
C ILE A 211 6.01 3.11 16.27
N PRO A 212 6.49 4.03 15.39
CA PRO A 212 7.69 4.82 15.67
C PRO A 212 7.65 5.60 16.99
N ALA A 213 6.49 6.14 17.39
CA ALA A 213 6.35 6.81 18.68
C ALA A 213 6.58 5.87 19.88
N LEU A 214 6.09 4.63 19.79
CA LEU A 214 6.36 3.59 20.79
C LEU A 214 7.84 3.20 20.84
N MET A 215 8.56 3.23 19.72
CA MET A 215 10.01 2.96 19.73
C MET A 215 10.80 4.00 20.55
N ILE A 216 10.30 5.24 20.64
CA ILE A 216 10.89 6.27 21.52
C ILE A 216 10.60 5.98 23.00
N MET A 217 9.46 5.36 23.31
CA MET A 217 9.17 4.86 24.66
C MET A 217 10.10 3.71 25.05
N VAL A 218 10.44 2.83 24.11
CA VAL A 218 11.46 1.77 24.29
C VAL A 218 12.84 2.39 24.53
N PHE A 219 13.23 3.40 23.74
CA PHE A 219 14.44 4.18 24.01
C PHE A 219 14.46 4.76 25.43
N ALA A 220 13.35 5.40 25.83
CA ALA A 220 13.20 5.99 27.15
C ALA A 220 13.39 4.95 28.26
N PHE A 221 12.85 3.75 28.08
CA PHE A 221 12.96 2.65 29.04
C PHE A 221 14.41 2.22 29.25
N PHE A 222 15.17 2.00 28.17
CA PHE A 222 16.55 1.56 28.25
C PHE A 222 17.52 2.65 28.72
N ARG A 223 17.20 3.94 28.51
CA ARG A 223 18.07 5.06 28.89
C ARG A 223 17.75 5.71 30.25
N GLY A 224 16.51 5.71 30.69
CA GLY A 224 16.06 6.45 31.88
C GLY A 224 15.97 5.59 33.14
N LYS A 225 16.07 6.23 34.32
CA LYS A 225 15.70 5.60 35.60
C LYS A 225 14.21 5.72 35.92
N GLN A 226 13.50 6.68 35.33
CA GLN A 226 12.12 7.04 35.67
C GLN A 226 11.06 6.14 35.02
N ILE A 227 10.98 4.88 35.44
CA ILE A 227 10.03 3.92 34.84
C ILE A 227 8.59 4.33 35.16
N LYS A 228 8.35 4.95 36.34
CA LYS A 228 7.08 5.59 36.70
C LYS A 228 6.54 6.47 35.60
N TYR A 229 7.40 7.36 35.11
CA TYR A 229 7.04 8.37 34.14
C TYR A 229 6.62 7.73 32.82
N ILE A 230 7.41 6.78 32.33
CA ILE A 230 7.21 6.09 31.05
C ILE A 230 5.92 5.25 31.09
N LEU A 231 5.73 4.44 32.13
CA LEU A 231 4.51 3.65 32.30
C LEU A 231 3.29 4.54 32.48
N GLY A 232 3.41 5.68 33.17
CA GLY A 232 2.35 6.68 33.29
C GLY A 232 1.93 7.27 31.94
N VAL A 233 2.90 7.66 31.09
CA VAL A 233 2.63 8.13 29.72
C VAL A 233 1.92 7.04 28.91
N GLY A 234 2.41 5.80 28.96
CA GLY A 234 1.79 4.67 28.26
C GLY A 234 0.37 4.35 28.75
N THR A 235 0.15 4.40 30.06
CA THR A 235 -1.16 4.14 30.68
C THR A 235 -2.17 5.22 30.29
N ILE A 236 -1.78 6.50 30.33
CA ILE A 236 -2.66 7.60 29.94
C ILE A 236 -3.00 7.50 28.45
N ALA A 237 -2.03 7.19 27.60
CA ALA A 237 -2.27 6.95 26.18
C ALA A 237 -3.25 5.79 25.96
N PHE A 238 -3.06 4.67 26.64
CA PHE A 238 -3.97 3.52 26.59
C PHE A 238 -5.39 3.90 27.04
N VAL A 239 -5.54 4.59 28.17
CA VAL A 239 -6.83 5.07 28.66
C VAL A 239 -7.54 5.93 27.62
N CYS A 240 -6.84 6.86 26.98
CA CYS A 240 -7.42 7.71 25.94
C CYS A 240 -7.87 6.93 24.70
N MET A 241 -7.20 5.82 24.41
CA MET A 241 -7.47 5.00 23.23
C MET A 241 -8.39 3.81 23.50
N ALA A 242 -8.68 3.49 24.76
CA ALA A 242 -9.31 2.21 25.15
C ALA A 242 -10.62 1.93 24.40
N PHE A 243 -11.46 2.96 24.21
CA PHE A 243 -12.71 2.85 23.43
C PHE A 243 -12.52 2.39 21.97
N TRP A 244 -11.34 2.61 21.39
CA TRP A 244 -11.04 2.30 19.99
C TRP A 244 -10.07 1.12 19.85
N ILE A 245 -8.99 1.08 20.64
CA ILE A 245 -7.95 0.05 20.52
C ILE A 245 -8.44 -1.33 20.97
N LEU A 246 -9.34 -1.41 21.98
CA LEU A 246 -9.86 -2.69 22.45
C LEU A 246 -10.77 -3.36 21.41
N PRO A 247 -11.78 -2.68 20.83
CA PRO A 247 -12.54 -3.24 19.71
C PRO A 247 -11.66 -3.60 18.51
N LEU A 248 -10.70 -2.73 18.15
CA LEU A 248 -9.79 -3.00 17.05
C LEU A 248 -9.00 -4.29 17.28
N MET A 249 -8.42 -4.48 18.46
CA MET A 249 -7.66 -5.69 18.80
C MET A 249 -8.54 -6.95 18.81
N ALA A 250 -9.76 -6.84 19.35
CA ALA A 250 -10.68 -7.96 19.45
C ALA A 250 -11.26 -8.41 18.10
N TYR A 251 -11.45 -7.47 17.17
CA TYR A 251 -12.23 -7.70 15.95
C TYR A 251 -11.48 -7.45 14.65
N ARG A 252 -10.17 -7.17 14.68
CA ARG A 252 -9.39 -7.03 13.43
C ARG A 252 -9.49 -8.27 12.54
N HIS A 253 -9.31 -9.47 13.11
CA HIS A 253 -9.39 -10.73 12.36
C HIS A 253 -10.70 -11.46 12.70
N PRO A 254 -11.51 -11.92 11.73
CA PRO A 254 -11.29 -11.87 10.28
C PRO A 254 -11.98 -10.66 9.59
N TYR A 255 -12.43 -9.65 10.34
CA TYR A 255 -13.33 -8.59 9.82
C TYR A 255 -12.68 -7.45 9.02
N THR A 256 -11.37 -7.54 8.76
CA THR A 256 -10.63 -6.54 7.97
C THR A 256 -10.01 -7.20 6.74
N THR A 257 -9.82 -6.43 5.67
CA THR A 257 -9.05 -6.89 4.51
C THR A 257 -7.64 -6.31 4.57
N PRO A 258 -6.59 -7.14 4.63
CA PRO A 258 -5.21 -6.65 4.66
C PRO A 258 -4.88 -5.82 3.41
N VAL A 259 -4.44 -4.58 3.60
CA VAL A 259 -3.89 -3.73 2.53
C VAL A 259 -2.38 -3.95 2.50
N TYR A 260 -1.97 -4.93 1.70
CA TYR A 260 -0.59 -5.38 1.62
C TYR A 260 0.08 -4.80 0.37
N MET A 261 0.66 -3.61 0.55
CA MET A 261 1.42 -2.91 -0.48
C MET A 261 2.91 -2.94 -0.11
N ILE A 262 3.73 -3.51 -0.99
CA ILE A 262 5.18 -3.52 -0.83
C ILE A 262 5.82 -2.70 -1.93
N TRP A 263 6.76 -1.87 -1.51
CA TRP A 263 7.56 -1.09 -2.42
C TRP A 263 8.59 -1.95 -3.15
N LYS A 264 8.37 -2.11 -4.45
CA LYS A 264 9.08 -3.09 -5.28
C LYS A 264 10.57 -2.78 -5.45
N ASP A 265 10.96 -1.51 -5.47
CA ASP A 265 12.36 -1.16 -5.75
C ASP A 265 13.30 -1.68 -4.66
N PHE A 266 12.87 -1.67 -3.39
CA PHE A 266 13.66 -2.18 -2.27
C PHE A 266 13.64 -3.70 -2.15
N ASP A 267 12.94 -4.44 -3.03
CA ASP A 267 13.17 -5.88 -3.18
C ASP A 267 14.52 -6.15 -3.88
N ASN A 268 15.07 -5.15 -4.57
CA ASN A 268 16.38 -5.21 -5.21
C ASN A 268 17.50 -4.82 -4.24
N LEU A 269 18.58 -5.61 -4.24
CA LEU A 269 19.74 -5.37 -3.38
C LEU A 269 20.40 -4.00 -3.64
N ARG A 270 20.43 -3.51 -4.90
CA ARG A 270 21.01 -2.21 -5.25
C ARG A 270 20.31 -1.07 -4.51
N TYR A 271 18.99 -1.00 -4.56
CA TYR A 271 18.21 0.04 -3.87
C TYR A 271 18.31 -0.07 -2.34
N SER A 272 18.30 -1.30 -1.81
CA SER A 272 18.55 -1.53 -0.39
C SER A 272 19.91 -0.99 0.06
N LEU A 273 20.95 -1.19 -0.76
CA LEU A 273 22.30 -0.67 -0.49
C LEU A 273 22.41 0.83 -0.69
N VAL A 274 21.65 1.45 -1.61
CA VAL A 274 21.51 2.92 -1.66
C VAL A 274 20.91 3.44 -0.35
N GLY A 275 19.84 2.81 0.14
CA GLY A 275 19.24 3.17 1.42
C GLY A 275 20.22 3.07 2.58
N ILE A 276 20.99 1.96 2.65
CA ILE A 276 22.05 1.78 3.66
C ILE A 276 23.12 2.87 3.53
N LEU A 277 23.58 3.17 2.30
CA LEU A 277 24.58 4.20 2.07
C LEU A 277 24.09 5.58 2.52
N ILE A 278 22.85 5.97 2.19
CA ILE A 278 22.24 7.23 2.63
C ILE A 278 22.17 7.29 4.17
N ILE A 279 21.76 6.21 4.83
CA ILE A 279 21.74 6.13 6.30
C ILE A 279 23.15 6.33 6.86
N VAL A 280 24.15 5.65 6.32
CA VAL A 280 25.55 5.78 6.78
C VAL A 280 26.09 7.19 6.54
N LEU A 281 25.84 7.78 5.38
CA LEU A 281 26.29 9.14 5.07
C LEU A 281 25.64 10.19 5.98
N ALA A 282 24.37 10.00 6.37
CA ALA A 282 23.65 10.89 7.27
C ALA A 282 24.06 10.70 8.75
N VAL A 283 24.23 9.45 9.20
CA VAL A 283 24.54 9.12 10.61
C VAL A 283 26.04 9.25 10.90
N GLY A 284 26.89 8.92 9.93
CA GLY A 284 28.34 8.83 10.05
C GLY A 284 29.03 10.08 10.62
N PRO A 285 28.73 11.31 10.14
CA PRO A 285 29.33 12.53 10.66
C PRO A 285 29.05 12.70 12.16
N ARG A 286 27.80 12.49 12.56
CA ARG A 286 27.40 12.66 13.96
C ARG A 286 27.93 11.55 14.86
N PHE A 287 27.96 10.32 14.37
CA PHE A 287 28.54 9.17 15.07
C PHE A 287 30.04 9.37 15.28
N ALA A 288 30.75 9.87 14.27
CA ALA A 288 32.16 10.22 14.39
C ALA A 288 32.42 11.24 15.51
N LEU A 289 31.63 12.33 15.59
CA LEU A 289 31.72 13.28 16.71
C LEU A 289 31.52 12.62 18.07
N HIS A 290 30.58 11.67 18.16
CA HIS A 290 30.33 10.92 19.39
C HIS A 290 31.53 10.04 19.78
N VAL A 291 32.14 9.33 18.83
CA VAL A 291 33.32 8.49 19.08
C VAL A 291 34.53 9.33 19.46
N ILE A 292 34.78 10.47 18.79
CA ILE A 292 35.89 11.37 19.13
C ILE A 292 35.75 11.90 20.56
N LYS A 293 34.54 12.24 20.99
CA LYS A 293 34.26 12.67 22.37
C LYS A 293 34.56 11.58 23.42
N LEU A 294 34.41 10.31 23.06
CA LEU A 294 34.61 9.17 23.95
C LEU A 294 36.02 8.60 23.93
N LYS A 295 36.96 9.22 23.19
CA LYS A 295 38.31 8.69 22.98
C LYS A 295 39.04 8.35 24.30
N ASP A 296 38.85 9.17 25.34
CA ASP A 296 39.54 9.03 26.62
C ASP A 296 38.78 8.13 27.62
N SER A 297 37.53 7.75 27.30
CA SER A 297 36.66 6.98 28.21
C SER A 297 36.62 5.47 27.90
N HIS A 298 37.25 5.04 26.80
CA HIS A 298 37.33 3.66 26.29
C HIS A 298 36.05 2.78 26.37
N PRO A 299 34.85 3.26 26.01
CA PRO A 299 33.67 2.38 25.99
C PRO A 299 33.73 1.43 24.79
N VAL A 300 33.70 0.12 25.06
CA VAL A 300 33.86 -0.94 24.03
C VAL A 300 32.70 -0.95 23.03
N TYR A 301 31.45 -0.76 23.47
CA TYR A 301 30.26 -0.92 22.63
C TYR A 301 30.08 0.12 21.52
N PRO A 302 30.15 1.45 21.78
CA PRO A 302 30.01 2.47 20.72
C PRO A 302 31.03 2.31 19.60
N PHE A 303 32.23 1.81 19.93
CA PHE A 303 33.26 1.55 18.95
C PHE A 303 32.90 0.42 17.98
N TRP A 304 32.45 -0.73 18.47
CA TRP A 304 32.07 -1.84 17.58
C TRP A 304 30.87 -1.52 16.70
N VAL A 305 29.88 -0.78 17.22
CA VAL A 305 28.75 -0.29 16.40
C VAL A 305 29.23 0.67 15.31
N PHE A 306 30.21 1.52 15.61
CA PHE A 306 30.83 2.40 14.61
C PHE A 306 31.54 1.61 13.52
N ILE A 307 32.32 0.58 13.89
CA ILE A 307 32.98 -0.31 12.93
C ILE A 307 31.98 -1.03 12.03
N LEU A 308 30.85 -1.50 12.57
CA LEU A 308 29.78 -2.11 11.78
C LEU A 308 29.15 -1.11 10.80
N LEU A 309 28.96 0.15 11.21
CA LEU A 309 28.47 1.22 10.35
C LEU A 309 29.44 1.49 9.19
N ILE A 310 30.74 1.54 9.48
CA ILE A 310 31.81 1.69 8.48
C ILE A 310 31.79 0.52 7.50
N PHE A 311 31.76 -0.72 8.01
CA PHE A 311 31.68 -1.91 7.18
C PHE A 311 30.48 -1.85 6.23
N SER A 312 29.30 -1.53 6.76
CA SER A 312 28.05 -1.46 5.99
C SER A 312 28.11 -0.38 4.91
N GLY A 313 28.64 0.80 5.23
CA GLY A 313 28.79 1.91 4.29
C GLY A 313 29.82 1.63 3.20
N SER A 314 30.99 1.09 3.56
CA SER A 314 32.03 0.72 2.61
C SER A 314 31.60 -0.43 1.71
N PHE A 315 30.88 -1.42 2.24
CA PHE A 315 30.28 -2.49 1.43
C PHE A 315 29.27 -1.93 0.43
N ALA A 316 28.35 -1.08 0.89
CA ALA A 316 27.34 -0.48 0.02
C ALA A 316 27.97 0.40 -1.08
N ALA A 317 28.93 1.25 -0.74
CA ALA A 317 29.64 2.11 -1.69
C ALA A 317 30.46 1.30 -2.71
N ALA A 318 31.19 0.27 -2.27
CA ALA A 318 31.95 -0.61 -3.14
C ALA A 318 31.04 -1.41 -4.06
N TYR A 319 29.93 -1.93 -3.54
CA TYR A 319 28.94 -2.68 -4.32
C TYR A 319 28.29 -1.82 -5.39
N LEU A 320 27.82 -0.62 -5.03
CA LEU A 320 27.15 0.28 -5.97
C LEU A 320 28.13 0.77 -7.05
N THR A 321 29.35 1.11 -6.67
CA THR A 321 30.42 1.47 -7.62
C THR A 321 30.74 0.29 -8.54
N GLY A 322 30.93 -0.90 -7.99
CA GLY A 322 31.20 -2.11 -8.78
C GLY A 322 30.06 -2.45 -9.75
N LYS A 323 28.80 -2.33 -9.31
CA LYS A 323 27.63 -2.51 -10.18
C LYS A 323 27.53 -1.43 -11.26
N TYR A 324 27.85 -0.18 -10.95
CA TYR A 324 27.90 0.88 -11.96
C TYR A 324 29.00 0.63 -12.99
N LEU A 325 30.18 0.20 -12.55
CA LEU A 325 31.27 -0.18 -13.46
C LEU A 325 30.93 -1.41 -14.31
N ALA A 326 30.05 -2.29 -13.83
CA ALA A 326 29.62 -3.47 -14.56
C ALA A 326 28.45 -3.22 -15.53
N LEU A 327 27.53 -2.30 -15.18
CA LEU A 327 26.24 -2.11 -15.89
C LEU A 327 26.07 -0.71 -16.51
N GLY A 328 26.90 0.26 -16.14
CA GLY A 328 26.73 1.66 -16.49
C GLY A 328 25.43 2.25 -15.96
N GLU A 329 24.75 3.02 -16.80
CA GLU A 329 23.47 3.68 -16.49
C GLU A 329 22.34 2.67 -16.18
N GLU A 330 22.50 1.41 -16.61
CA GLU A 330 21.50 0.35 -16.39
C GLU A 330 21.47 -0.21 -14.96
N ILE A 331 22.32 0.31 -14.06
CA ILE A 331 22.30 -0.03 -12.63
C ILE A 331 20.91 0.18 -11.99
N TRP A 332 20.07 1.05 -12.54
CA TRP A 332 18.78 1.40 -11.95
C TRP A 332 17.60 0.58 -12.48
N LEU A 333 17.78 -0.28 -13.48
CA LEU A 333 16.70 -1.11 -14.03
C LEU A 333 16.15 -2.08 -12.98
N THR A 334 14.83 -2.12 -12.77
CA THR A 334 14.15 -3.02 -11.82
C THR A 334 13.03 -3.83 -12.47
N GLY A 335 12.41 -4.71 -11.69
CA GLY A 335 11.29 -5.51 -12.14
C GLY A 335 11.71 -6.48 -13.24
N LEU A 336 10.95 -6.50 -14.34
CA LEU A 336 11.11 -7.47 -15.42
C LEU A 336 12.26 -7.15 -16.38
N ALA A 337 12.87 -5.97 -16.27
CA ALA A 337 13.97 -5.58 -17.12
C ALA A 337 15.23 -6.42 -16.85
N VAL A 338 15.97 -6.75 -17.92
CA VAL A 338 17.28 -7.40 -17.88
C VAL A 338 18.32 -6.38 -18.29
N SER A 339 19.40 -6.24 -17.52
CA SER A 339 20.45 -5.28 -17.82
C SER A 339 21.30 -5.71 -19.03
N ASP A 340 21.54 -4.77 -19.93
CA ASP A 340 22.47 -4.83 -21.04
C ASP A 340 23.88 -4.39 -20.60
N TYR A 341 24.77 -5.37 -20.53
CA TYR A 341 26.17 -5.17 -20.19
C TYR A 341 26.95 -4.37 -21.25
N SER A 342 26.40 -4.13 -22.45
CA SER A 342 27.04 -3.29 -23.47
C SER A 342 27.25 -1.85 -22.99
N LYS A 343 26.43 -1.39 -22.03
CA LYS A 343 26.50 -0.07 -21.41
C LYS A 343 27.57 0.07 -20.32
N SER A 344 28.30 -1.01 -20.03
CA SER A 344 29.43 -1.01 -19.10
C SER A 344 30.49 0.03 -19.51
N PRO A 345 30.90 0.95 -18.61
CA PRO A 345 32.00 1.88 -18.85
C PRO A 345 33.35 1.17 -19.10
N LEU A 346 33.49 -0.07 -18.63
CA LEU A 346 34.69 -0.89 -18.81
C LEU A 346 34.60 -1.81 -20.04
N GLY A 347 33.54 -1.69 -20.84
CA GLY A 347 33.22 -2.60 -21.93
C GLY A 347 32.51 -3.88 -21.47
N GLN A 348 31.80 -4.51 -22.40
CA GLN A 348 30.87 -5.61 -22.11
C GLN A 348 31.52 -6.83 -21.44
N MET A 349 32.66 -7.28 -21.97
CA MET A 349 33.31 -8.51 -21.48
C MET A 349 33.85 -8.35 -20.05
N ILE A 350 34.45 -7.19 -19.75
CA ILE A 350 34.94 -6.85 -18.41
C ILE A 350 33.76 -6.65 -17.46
N GLY A 351 32.70 -5.97 -17.92
CA GLY A 351 31.48 -5.75 -17.14
C GLY A 351 30.84 -7.04 -16.66
N ILE A 352 30.67 -8.04 -17.54
CA ILE A 352 30.12 -9.37 -17.20
C ILE A 352 30.99 -10.07 -16.14
N LYS A 353 32.31 -10.08 -16.34
CA LYS A 353 33.24 -10.71 -15.38
C LYS A 353 33.19 -10.01 -14.03
N LEU A 354 33.24 -8.68 -14.02
CA LEU A 354 33.19 -7.88 -12.80
C LEU A 354 31.89 -8.14 -12.04
N ASP A 355 30.75 -8.19 -12.73
CA ASP A 355 29.42 -8.34 -12.12
C ASP A 355 29.30 -9.57 -11.21
N MET A 356 29.94 -10.68 -11.59
CA MET A 356 30.02 -11.92 -10.81
C MET A 356 30.84 -11.78 -9.52
N TRP A 357 31.85 -10.90 -9.53
CA TRP A 357 32.79 -10.69 -8.43
C TRP A 357 32.47 -9.46 -7.57
N VAL A 358 31.49 -8.63 -7.94
CA VAL A 358 31.16 -7.40 -7.20
C VAL A 358 30.90 -7.68 -5.72
N ILE A 359 30.13 -8.71 -5.36
CA ILE A 359 29.83 -9.02 -3.96
C ILE A 359 31.10 -9.41 -3.18
N PRO A 360 31.89 -10.43 -3.60
CA PRO A 360 33.16 -10.76 -2.94
C PRO A 360 34.12 -9.59 -2.80
N ILE A 361 34.33 -8.82 -3.88
CA ILE A 361 35.23 -7.64 -3.88
C ILE A 361 34.73 -6.61 -2.87
N SER A 362 33.42 -6.36 -2.82
CA SER A 362 32.83 -5.41 -1.88
C SER A 362 33.00 -5.83 -0.43
N VAL A 363 32.88 -7.14 -0.14
CA VAL A 363 33.15 -7.69 1.20
C VAL A 363 34.61 -7.47 1.59
N VAL A 364 35.56 -7.80 0.69
CA VAL A 364 37.00 -7.62 0.96
C VAL A 364 37.32 -6.15 1.21
N ILE A 365 36.83 -5.23 0.39
CA ILE A 365 37.01 -3.78 0.59
C ILE A 365 36.44 -3.36 1.95
N ALA A 366 35.23 -3.79 2.29
CA ALA A 366 34.60 -3.46 3.56
C ALA A 366 35.40 -3.99 4.77
N ILE A 367 35.93 -5.22 4.69
CA ILE A 367 36.82 -5.80 5.73
C ILE A 367 38.10 -4.98 5.85
N LEU A 368 38.73 -4.59 4.74
CA LEU A 368 39.96 -3.79 4.76
C LEU A 368 39.76 -2.42 5.41
N VAL A 369 38.66 -1.73 5.08
CA VAL A 369 38.32 -0.43 5.69
C VAL A 369 38.00 -0.59 7.17
N ALA A 370 37.19 -1.58 7.53
CA ALA A 370 36.85 -1.88 8.93
C ALA A 370 38.08 -2.27 9.76
N SER A 371 38.99 -3.07 9.19
CA SER A 371 40.24 -3.49 9.84
C SER A 371 41.17 -2.31 10.13
N ASN A 372 41.21 -1.31 9.25
CA ASN A 372 41.93 -0.06 9.53
C ASN A 372 41.30 0.72 10.68
N GLY A 373 39.97 0.75 10.79
CA GLY A 373 39.27 1.32 11.94
C GLY A 373 39.58 0.57 13.25
N ILE A 374 39.61 -0.76 13.21
CA ILE A 374 40.02 -1.62 14.34
C ILE A 374 41.46 -1.33 14.76
N ARG A 375 42.40 -1.28 13.82
CA ARG A 375 43.80 -0.92 14.07
C ARG A 375 43.93 0.49 14.67
N ALA A 376 43.11 1.45 14.23
CA ALA A 376 43.12 2.80 14.77
C ALA A 376 42.72 2.84 16.25
N VAL A 377 41.83 1.96 16.71
CA VAL A 377 41.56 1.81 18.15
C VAL A 377 42.72 1.24 18.92
N PHE A 378 43.34 0.17 18.43
CA PHE A 378 44.50 -0.42 19.10
C PHE A 378 45.72 0.52 19.14
N ARG A 379 45.85 1.44 18.18
CA ARG A 379 46.93 2.44 18.09
C ARG A 379 46.61 3.80 18.72
N ASN A 380 45.46 3.95 19.38
CA ASN A 380 44.99 5.21 19.94
C ASN A 380 44.86 6.37 18.92
N ASP A 381 44.67 6.06 17.63
CA ASP A 381 44.48 7.03 16.52
C ASP A 381 43.00 7.13 16.07
N ILE A 382 42.08 6.58 16.89
CA ILE A 382 40.65 6.51 16.56
C ILE A 382 40.02 7.89 16.35
N ALA A 383 40.51 8.93 17.04
CA ALA A 383 40.00 10.29 16.87
C ALA A 383 40.27 10.83 15.46
N ARG A 384 41.48 10.61 14.94
CA ARG A 384 41.87 11.02 13.58
C ARG A 384 41.10 10.21 12.53
N PHE A 385 41.03 8.89 12.71
CA PHE A 385 40.30 8.01 11.80
C PHE A 385 38.81 8.38 11.75
N SER A 386 38.17 8.57 12.90
CA SER A 386 36.76 8.95 13.01
C SER A 386 36.50 10.31 12.34
N ARG A 387 37.42 11.27 12.51
CA ARG A 387 37.33 12.57 11.83
C ARG A 387 37.35 12.43 10.31
N ILE A 388 38.28 11.64 9.77
CA ILE A 388 38.38 11.39 8.33
C ILE A 388 37.10 10.73 7.81
N PHE A 389 36.60 9.70 8.50
CA PHE A 389 35.35 9.03 8.12
C PHE A 389 34.15 9.97 8.17
N GLY A 390 34.01 10.75 9.25
CA GLY A 390 32.93 11.73 9.41
C GLY A 390 32.99 12.82 8.33
N ALA A 391 34.19 13.31 8.00
CA ALA A 391 34.40 14.28 6.92
C ALA A 391 34.04 13.70 5.54
N PHE A 392 34.40 12.44 5.27
CA PHE A 392 34.02 11.75 4.05
C PHE A 392 32.50 11.65 3.92
N CYS A 393 31.82 11.18 4.98
CA CYS A 393 30.36 11.05 4.99
C CYS A 393 29.67 12.41 4.79
N PHE A 394 30.12 13.44 5.51
CA PHE A 394 29.52 14.77 5.44
C PHE A 394 29.74 15.43 4.08
N SER A 395 30.94 15.32 3.51
CA SER A 395 31.25 15.86 2.17
C SER A 395 30.50 15.11 1.07
N GLY A 396 30.31 13.79 1.22
CA GLY A 396 29.47 12.99 0.34
C GLY A 396 28.00 13.42 0.39
N MET A 397 27.46 13.69 1.58
CA MET A 397 26.10 14.21 1.72
C MET A 397 25.94 15.61 1.12
N ILE A 398 26.91 16.51 1.34
CA ILE A 398 26.90 17.84 0.72
C ILE A 398 26.95 17.72 -0.80
N PHE A 399 27.79 16.84 -1.34
CA PHE A 399 27.87 16.58 -2.78
C PHE A 399 26.50 16.19 -3.36
N LEU A 400 25.79 15.26 -2.72
CA LEU A 400 24.44 14.87 -3.13
C LEU A 400 23.44 16.03 -3.03
N CYS A 401 23.49 16.83 -1.96
CA CYS A 401 22.64 18.00 -1.80
C CYS A 401 22.92 19.07 -2.86
N LEU A 402 24.20 19.34 -3.17
CA LEU A 402 24.59 20.32 -4.19
C LEU A 402 24.18 19.88 -5.60
N LEU A 403 24.34 18.60 -5.92
CA LEU A 403 23.84 18.04 -7.19
C LEU A 403 22.33 18.18 -7.30
N GLY A 404 21.60 17.81 -6.24
CA GLY A 404 20.13 17.93 -6.20
C GLY A 404 19.67 19.39 -6.31
N PHE A 405 20.34 20.31 -5.62
CA PHE A 405 20.07 21.74 -5.67
C PHE A 405 20.33 22.32 -7.07
N HIS A 406 21.49 22.00 -7.66
CA HIS A 406 21.84 22.40 -9.02
C HIS A 406 20.79 21.88 -10.02
N TRP A 407 20.45 20.60 -9.96
CA TRP A 407 19.43 20.01 -10.83
C TRP A 407 18.06 20.71 -10.66
N ALA A 408 17.64 20.96 -9.42
CA ALA A 408 16.36 21.60 -9.13
C ALA A 408 16.25 23.01 -9.74
N ILE A 409 17.34 23.79 -9.73
CA ILE A 409 17.35 25.14 -10.32
C ILE A 409 17.40 25.04 -11.86
N ILE A 410 18.37 24.30 -12.39
CA ILE A 410 18.70 24.30 -13.82
C ILE A 410 17.62 23.62 -14.67
N LYS A 411 16.90 22.62 -14.14
CA LYS A 411 15.88 21.90 -14.91
C LYS A 411 14.75 22.80 -15.43
N ASN A 412 14.48 23.93 -14.77
CA ASN A 412 13.43 24.89 -15.15
C ASN A 412 13.95 26.05 -16.02
N LEU A 413 15.21 26.04 -16.43
CA LEU A 413 15.71 27.03 -17.40
C LEU A 413 15.02 26.83 -18.76
N HIS A 414 14.63 27.95 -19.38
CA HIS A 414 13.99 27.98 -20.70
C HIS A 414 15.01 27.92 -21.85
N ASP A 415 16.25 28.38 -21.65
CA ASP A 415 17.34 28.32 -22.63
C ASP A 415 17.88 26.88 -22.75
N LEU A 416 17.60 26.22 -23.88
CA LEU A 416 17.93 24.81 -24.12
C LEU A 416 19.45 24.57 -24.21
N PRO A 417 20.24 25.29 -25.04
CA PRO A 417 21.70 25.13 -25.08
C PRO A 417 22.38 25.32 -23.72
N LEU A 418 21.96 26.35 -22.97
CA LEU A 418 22.52 26.62 -21.65
C LEU A 418 22.15 25.52 -20.66
N LYS A 419 20.89 25.05 -20.69
CA LYS A 419 20.41 23.96 -19.84
C LYS A 419 21.15 22.65 -20.11
N GLU A 420 21.35 22.27 -21.37
CA GLU A 420 22.11 21.06 -21.72
C GLU A 420 23.56 21.13 -21.25
N THR A 421 24.20 22.29 -21.42
CA THR A 421 25.57 22.52 -20.97
C THR A 421 25.67 22.40 -19.44
N LEU A 422 24.77 23.05 -18.70
CA LEU A 422 24.79 23.05 -17.24
C LEU A 422 24.36 21.70 -16.63
N LEU A 423 23.48 20.95 -17.29
CA LEU A 423 23.10 19.60 -16.87
C LEU A 423 24.07 18.51 -17.34
N ASN A 424 25.17 18.86 -18.01
CA ASN A 424 26.17 17.88 -18.42
C ASN A 424 26.71 17.13 -17.19
N PRO A 425 26.60 15.78 -17.13
CA PRO A 425 27.01 15.02 -15.95
C PRO A 425 28.48 15.20 -15.59
N GLY A 426 29.36 15.28 -16.59
CA GLY A 426 30.80 15.49 -16.40
C GLY A 426 31.09 16.85 -15.77
N LEU A 427 30.42 17.91 -16.23
CA LEU A 427 30.54 19.25 -15.65
C LEU A 427 30.02 19.30 -14.22
N MET A 428 28.82 18.75 -13.97
CA MET A 428 28.22 18.73 -12.64
C MET A 428 29.11 17.96 -11.64
N ILE A 429 29.56 16.76 -12.03
CA ILE A 429 30.44 15.94 -11.18
C ILE A 429 31.78 16.64 -10.97
N GLY A 430 32.35 17.28 -11.99
CA GLY A 430 33.61 18.04 -11.89
C GLY A 430 33.52 19.19 -10.89
N ILE A 431 32.56 20.10 -11.08
CA ILE A 431 32.38 21.30 -10.23
C ILE A 431 32.07 20.89 -8.79
N HIS A 432 31.02 20.10 -8.58
CA HIS A 432 30.59 19.74 -7.23
C HIS A 432 31.54 18.75 -6.56
N GLY A 433 32.23 17.92 -7.34
CA GLY A 433 33.27 17.02 -6.87
C GLY A 433 34.50 17.77 -6.37
N MET A 434 34.95 18.81 -7.09
CA MET A 434 36.04 19.69 -6.61
C MET A 434 35.66 20.41 -5.32
N LEU A 435 34.43 20.95 -5.23
CA LEU A 435 33.93 21.59 -4.01
C LEU A 435 33.88 20.60 -2.84
N SER A 436 33.35 19.39 -3.06
CA SER A 436 33.27 18.34 -2.05
C SER A 436 34.67 17.86 -1.61
N ALA A 437 35.62 17.73 -2.55
CA ALA A 437 37.01 17.40 -2.24
C ALA A 437 37.70 18.48 -1.40
N GLY A 438 37.47 19.77 -1.72
CA GLY A 438 37.94 20.89 -0.92
C GLY A 438 37.37 20.90 0.50
N MET A 439 36.07 20.60 0.64
CA MET A 439 35.42 20.42 1.94
C MET A 439 35.97 19.23 2.71
N PHE A 440 36.19 18.10 2.05
CA PHE A 440 36.81 16.92 2.66
C PHE A 440 38.22 17.23 3.17
N TYR A 441 39.04 17.94 2.38
CA TYR A 441 40.35 18.39 2.83
C TYR A 441 40.25 19.29 4.07
N TYR A 442 39.32 20.25 4.06
CA TYR A 442 39.12 21.15 5.19
C TYR A 442 38.65 20.41 6.45
N PHE A 443 37.62 19.56 6.37
CA PHE A 443 37.06 18.86 7.53
C PHE A 443 37.91 17.67 8.00
N GLY A 444 38.51 16.94 7.07
CA GLY A 444 39.23 15.69 7.34
C GLY A 444 40.72 15.89 7.66
N ILE A 445 41.38 16.87 7.03
CA ILE A 445 42.85 16.99 7.02
C ILE A 445 43.33 18.28 7.71
N SER A 446 42.65 19.41 7.50
CA SER A 446 43.11 20.72 7.98
C SER A 446 43.34 20.82 9.50
N ARG A 447 44.50 21.34 9.89
CA ARG A 447 44.82 21.64 11.30
C ARG A 447 43.91 22.73 11.88
N LYS A 448 43.52 23.73 11.07
CA LYS A 448 42.63 24.82 11.51
C LYS A 448 41.27 24.28 11.96
N PHE A 449 40.68 23.38 11.18
CA PHE A 449 39.41 22.76 11.54
C PHE A 449 39.54 21.83 12.76
N THR A 450 40.68 21.17 12.93
CA THR A 450 40.93 20.31 14.11
C THR A 450 40.77 21.08 15.42
N HIS A 451 41.31 22.29 15.48
CA HIS A 451 41.16 23.15 16.67
C HIS A 451 39.71 23.56 16.90
N PHE A 452 38.99 23.94 15.83
CA PHE A 452 37.57 24.27 15.92
C PHE A 452 36.70 23.08 16.33
N LEU A 453 37.00 21.88 15.80
CA LEU A 453 36.32 20.64 16.15
C LEU A 453 36.42 20.34 17.64
N ASN A 454 37.60 20.49 18.23
CA ASN A 454 37.80 20.24 19.66
C ASN A 454 36.90 21.13 20.54
N SER A 455 36.76 22.41 20.20
CA SER A 455 35.81 23.31 20.87
C SER A 455 34.35 22.89 20.67
N ALA A 456 33.98 22.42 19.48
CA ALA A 456 32.62 21.96 19.21
C ALA A 456 32.24 20.67 19.99
N LEU A 457 33.20 19.80 20.33
CA LEU A 457 32.94 18.52 21.02
C LEU A 457 32.32 18.69 22.42
N GLU A 458 32.58 19.82 23.08
CA GLU A 458 31.97 20.14 24.39
C GLU A 458 30.44 20.18 24.28
N ASN A 459 29.91 20.69 23.17
CA ASN A 459 28.49 20.87 22.90
C ASN A 459 27.77 19.63 22.34
N VAL A 460 28.48 18.52 22.17
CA VAL A 460 27.93 17.28 21.61
C VAL A 460 27.12 16.51 22.67
N SER A 461 25.82 16.36 22.45
CA SER A 461 24.93 15.57 23.34
C SER A 461 24.78 14.13 22.87
N SER A 462 25.29 13.16 23.64
CA SER A 462 25.14 11.74 23.35
C SER A 462 23.68 11.28 23.42
N GLN A 463 22.90 11.84 24.35
CA GLN A 463 21.52 11.40 24.58
C GLN A 463 20.60 11.70 23.40
N ARG A 464 20.70 12.90 22.81
CA ARG A 464 19.92 13.29 21.61
C ARG A 464 20.27 12.42 20.41
N PHE A 465 21.57 12.14 20.24
CA PHE A 465 22.05 11.28 19.16
C PHE A 465 21.46 9.87 19.24
N PHE A 466 21.49 9.24 20.41
CA PHE A 466 20.92 7.89 20.58
C PHE A 466 19.40 7.86 20.45
N LEU A 467 18.70 8.96 20.77
CA LEU A 467 17.27 9.05 20.49
C LEU A 467 17.01 8.97 18.99
N TRP A 468 17.71 9.79 18.19
CA TRP A 468 17.57 9.78 16.73
C TRP A 468 17.94 8.42 16.13
N LEU A 469 19.03 7.82 16.62
CA LEU A 469 19.44 6.48 16.20
C LEU A 469 18.37 5.42 16.52
N THR A 470 17.66 5.55 17.64
CA THR A 470 16.58 4.62 17.99
C THR A 470 15.35 4.80 17.11
N VAL A 471 15.03 6.04 16.71
CA VAL A 471 13.97 6.28 15.72
C VAL A 471 14.35 5.64 14.38
N VAL A 472 15.58 5.87 13.91
CA VAL A 472 16.11 5.26 12.67
C VAL A 472 16.03 3.73 12.75
N PHE A 473 16.56 3.13 13.81
CA PHE A 473 16.54 1.68 14.02
C PHE A 473 15.11 1.12 14.10
N GLY A 474 14.24 1.75 14.89
CA GLY A 474 12.85 1.34 15.06
C GLY A 474 12.05 1.38 13.76
N CYS A 475 12.30 2.37 12.90
CA CYS A 475 11.69 2.44 11.57
C CYS A 475 12.18 1.31 10.64
N ILE A 476 13.46 0.95 10.69
CA ILE A 476 14.01 -0.19 9.93
C ILE A 476 13.37 -1.51 10.38
N VAL A 477 13.28 -1.73 11.70
CA VAL A 477 12.62 -2.93 12.25
C VAL A 477 11.16 -2.98 11.81
N ALA A 478 10.43 -1.87 11.91
CA ALA A 478 9.03 -1.80 11.52
C ALA A 478 8.83 -2.03 10.01
N TYR A 479 9.70 -1.47 9.17
CA TYR A 479 9.69 -1.67 7.71
C TYR A 479 9.77 -3.15 7.34
N PHE A 480 10.72 -3.91 7.90
CA PHE A 480 10.83 -5.35 7.60
C PHE A 480 9.77 -6.20 8.32
N SER A 481 9.29 -5.75 9.48
CA SER A 481 8.25 -6.47 10.24
C SER A 481 6.85 -6.29 9.65
N ALA A 482 6.63 -5.26 8.82
CA ALA A 482 5.35 -4.99 8.16
C ALA A 482 4.81 -6.17 7.35
N HIS A 483 5.70 -7.01 6.82
CA HIS A 483 5.36 -8.25 6.13
C HIS A 483 4.50 -9.18 6.99
N PHE A 484 4.89 -9.42 8.25
CA PHE A 484 4.21 -10.34 9.17
C PHE A 484 2.88 -9.78 9.66
N LEU A 485 2.74 -8.46 9.67
CA LEU A 485 1.50 -7.78 10.03
C LEU A 485 0.55 -7.59 8.83
N GLN A 486 1.01 -7.91 7.61
CA GLN A 486 0.33 -7.66 6.34
C GLN A 486 -0.14 -6.18 6.19
N VAL A 487 0.77 -5.25 6.50
CA VAL A 487 0.53 -3.80 6.41
C VAL A 487 1.51 -3.13 5.43
N PRO A 488 1.24 -1.91 4.95
CA PRO A 488 2.14 -1.21 4.03
C PRO A 488 3.48 -0.86 4.68
N ASP A 489 4.58 -1.41 4.16
CA ASP A 489 5.93 -1.23 4.71
C ASP A 489 6.46 0.21 4.54
N ILE A 490 6.12 0.83 3.41
CA ILE A 490 6.48 2.21 3.03
C ILE A 490 6.20 3.26 4.09
N ARG A 491 5.22 3.03 4.97
CA ARG A 491 4.80 3.97 6.03
C ARG A 491 5.89 4.25 7.05
N PHE A 492 6.94 3.42 7.10
CA PHE A 492 8.05 3.59 8.03
C PHE A 492 9.26 4.32 7.41
N LEU A 493 9.25 4.59 6.10
CA LEU A 493 10.32 5.35 5.43
C LEU A 493 10.24 6.87 5.66
N PRO A 494 9.06 7.53 5.70
CA PRO A 494 8.98 8.95 6.01
C PRO A 494 9.57 9.34 7.38
N PRO A 495 9.28 8.67 8.52
CA PRO A 495 9.87 9.01 9.82
C PRO A 495 11.36 8.73 9.86
N LEU A 496 11.82 7.66 9.18
CA LEU A 496 13.23 7.37 8.98
C LEU A 496 13.92 8.54 8.25
N GLY A 497 13.43 8.91 7.06
CA GLY A 497 14.01 9.97 6.24
C GLY A 497 14.03 11.31 6.95
N PHE A 498 12.95 11.67 7.65
CA PHE A 498 12.88 12.92 8.39
C PHE A 498 13.81 12.94 9.61
N ALA A 499 13.95 11.81 10.33
CA ALA A 499 14.94 11.68 11.40
C ALA A 499 16.37 11.87 10.89
N LEU A 500 16.70 11.36 9.69
CA LEU A 500 18.01 11.58 9.05
C LEU A 500 18.23 13.06 8.68
N ILE A 501 17.19 13.74 8.18
CA ILE A 501 17.24 15.19 7.89
C ILE A 501 17.52 15.97 9.17
N LEU A 502 16.80 15.70 10.27
CA LEU A 502 17.00 16.39 11.55
C LEU A 502 18.35 16.04 12.19
N LEU A 503 18.82 14.80 12.05
CA LEU A 503 20.14 14.40 12.50
C LEU A 503 21.25 15.19 11.79
N LEU A 504 21.12 15.39 10.47
CA LEU A 504 22.08 16.15 9.68
C LEU A 504 21.98 17.66 9.94
N LEU A 505 20.79 18.24 9.75
CA LEU A 505 20.60 19.70 9.75
C LEU A 505 20.54 20.31 11.15
N ALA A 506 19.98 19.60 12.14
CA ALA A 506 19.88 20.10 13.51
C ALA A 506 20.97 19.50 14.40
N ASP A 507 21.06 18.19 14.53
CA ASP A 507 21.94 17.57 15.55
C ASP A 507 23.44 17.64 15.20
N THR A 508 23.81 17.44 13.93
CA THR A 508 25.22 17.48 13.47
C THR A 508 25.76 18.89 13.43
N LEU A 509 24.95 19.88 13.00
CA LEU A 509 25.39 21.27 12.87
C LEU A 509 25.36 22.04 14.20
N ASN A 510 24.46 21.69 15.14
CA ASN A 510 24.29 22.43 16.39
C ASN A 510 25.59 22.68 17.17
N PRO A 511 26.48 21.68 17.39
CA PRO A 511 27.73 21.88 18.13
C PRO A 511 28.65 22.95 17.53
N PHE A 512 28.57 23.18 16.22
CA PHE A 512 29.41 24.15 15.51
C PHE A 512 28.79 25.57 15.46
N LEU A 513 27.48 25.68 15.66
CA LEU A 513 26.73 26.93 15.51
C LEU A 513 26.29 27.55 16.84
N ALA A 514 25.99 26.73 17.86
CA ALA A 514 25.30 27.17 19.07
C ALA A 514 26.03 28.28 19.85
N GLU A 515 27.37 28.26 19.87
CA GLU A 515 28.22 29.21 20.60
C GLU A 515 28.75 30.35 19.73
N ARG A 516 28.39 30.38 18.44
CA ARG A 516 28.83 31.46 17.56
C ARG A 516 28.13 32.79 17.87
N ARG A 517 28.73 33.87 17.39
CA ARG A 517 28.13 35.22 17.47
C ARG A 517 26.75 35.21 16.83
N ILE A 518 25.83 36.01 17.39
CA ILE A 518 24.43 36.02 16.97
C ILE A 518 24.26 36.34 15.49
N VAL A 519 25.09 37.21 14.92
CA VAL A 519 25.08 37.55 13.48
C VAL A 519 25.34 36.33 12.61
N ILE A 520 26.31 35.49 12.98
CA ILE A 520 26.62 34.26 12.25
C ILE A 520 25.45 33.28 12.37
N ARG A 521 24.90 33.10 13.58
CA ARG A 521 23.74 32.23 13.81
C ARG A 521 22.52 32.68 13.00
N ALA A 522 22.27 33.99 12.94
CA ALA A 522 21.21 34.58 12.14
C ALA A 522 21.43 34.37 10.64
N ALA A 523 22.65 34.61 10.15
CA ALA A 523 22.99 34.34 8.76
C ALA A 523 22.73 32.88 8.39
N PHE A 524 23.16 31.91 9.21
CA PHE A 524 22.88 30.49 8.96
C PHE A 524 21.37 30.16 8.99
N GLY A 525 20.62 30.70 9.94
CA GLY A 525 19.17 30.50 10.03
C GLY A 525 18.43 31.07 8.81
N ILE A 526 18.76 32.31 8.41
CA ILE A 526 18.20 32.98 7.22
C ILE A 526 18.56 32.21 5.96
N THR A 527 19.84 31.88 5.76
CA THR A 527 20.31 31.13 4.58
C THR A 527 19.64 29.77 4.48
N ALA A 528 19.48 29.03 5.58
CA ALA A 528 18.79 27.75 5.56
C ALA A 528 17.31 27.89 5.14
N CYS A 529 16.59 28.88 5.68
CA CYS A 529 15.21 29.14 5.29
C CYS A 529 15.10 29.57 3.83
N TYR A 530 15.98 30.49 3.40
CA TYR A 530 16.03 30.98 2.03
C TYR A 530 16.31 29.85 1.04
N LEU A 531 17.35 29.04 1.28
CA LEU A 531 17.68 27.90 0.41
C LEU A 531 16.55 26.87 0.36
N ALA A 532 15.89 26.59 1.49
CA ALA A 532 14.74 25.69 1.51
C ALA A 532 13.59 26.23 0.66
N VAL A 533 13.26 27.51 0.77
CA VAL A 533 12.23 28.17 -0.06
C VAL A 533 12.62 28.13 -1.54
N ILE A 534 13.87 28.44 -1.90
CA ILE A 534 14.36 28.35 -3.28
C ILE A 534 14.23 26.92 -3.82
N VAL A 535 14.60 25.90 -3.05
CA VAL A 535 14.40 24.49 -3.44
C VAL A 535 12.92 24.20 -3.69
N VAL A 536 12.00 24.74 -2.89
CA VAL A 536 10.56 24.51 -3.08
C VAL A 536 9.99 25.30 -4.26
N ILE A 537 10.52 26.47 -4.58
CA ILE A 537 10.07 27.26 -5.74
C ILE A 537 10.49 26.58 -7.05
N PHE A 538 11.71 26.04 -7.12
CA PHE A 538 12.23 25.44 -8.36
C PHE A 538 12.15 23.89 -8.40
N GLY A 539 12.03 23.21 -7.27
CA GLY A 539 12.04 21.74 -7.24
C GLY A 539 10.68 21.11 -7.58
N PRO A 540 9.69 21.21 -6.69
CA PRO A 540 8.35 20.64 -6.84
C PRO A 540 7.55 21.21 -8.01
N GLN A 541 6.87 20.33 -8.76
CA GLN A 541 5.93 20.75 -9.81
C GLN A 541 4.53 20.15 -9.61
N ARG A 542 4.42 18.99 -8.95
CA ARG A 542 3.17 18.24 -8.79
C ARG A 542 2.37 18.71 -7.57
N ALA A 543 3.04 19.12 -6.49
CA ALA A 543 2.43 19.49 -5.22
C ALA A 543 1.38 20.60 -5.38
N SER A 544 1.74 21.71 -6.05
CA SER A 544 0.79 22.81 -6.31
C SER A 544 -0.35 22.39 -7.25
N ASN A 545 -0.04 21.61 -8.29
CA ASN A 545 -1.05 21.15 -9.26
C ASN A 545 -2.08 20.22 -8.60
N TRP A 546 -1.63 19.27 -7.79
CA TRP A 546 -2.51 18.38 -7.04
C TRP A 546 -3.31 19.15 -6.00
N TYR A 547 -2.68 20.05 -5.24
CA TYR A 547 -3.39 20.93 -4.31
C TYR A 547 -4.57 21.65 -4.99
N ARG A 548 -4.32 22.30 -6.13
CA ARG A 548 -5.36 23.02 -6.88
C ARG A 548 -6.42 22.07 -7.43
N PHE A 549 -6.01 20.95 -8.03
CA PHE A 549 -6.95 19.96 -8.58
C PHE A 549 -7.90 19.43 -7.50
N ASN A 550 -7.37 19.05 -6.34
CA ASN A 550 -8.17 18.45 -5.27
C ASN A 550 -9.12 19.47 -4.62
N ASN A 551 -8.65 20.70 -4.37
CA ASN A 551 -9.42 21.73 -3.67
C ASN A 551 -10.36 22.54 -4.56
N LYS A 552 -10.16 22.53 -5.90
CA LYS A 552 -11.19 22.94 -6.87
C LYS A 552 -12.47 22.14 -6.68
N GLY A 553 -12.31 20.87 -6.32
CA GLY A 553 -13.41 19.97 -6.03
C GLY A 553 -14.17 19.52 -7.27
N TYR A 554 -15.24 18.78 -7.06
CA TYR A 554 -16.08 18.26 -8.14
C TYR A 554 -16.70 19.39 -8.96
N GLU A 555 -17.16 20.44 -8.29
CA GLU A 555 -17.97 21.54 -8.86
C GLU A 555 -17.22 22.34 -9.94
N MET A 556 -15.89 22.39 -9.86
CA MET A 556 -15.04 23.09 -10.82
C MET A 556 -14.38 22.14 -11.84
N ALA A 557 -14.74 20.85 -11.84
CA ALA A 557 -14.24 19.88 -12.81
C ALA A 557 -14.97 20.03 -14.16
N ALA A 558 -14.26 19.82 -15.27
CA ALA A 558 -14.82 20.02 -16.61
C ALA A 558 -16.03 19.11 -16.91
N GLY A 559 -16.12 17.93 -16.30
CA GLY A 559 -17.23 16.99 -16.45
C GLY A 559 -18.34 17.15 -15.39
N TYR A 560 -18.31 18.17 -14.52
CA TYR A 560 -19.22 18.23 -13.37
C TYR A 560 -20.70 18.21 -13.75
N GLN A 561 -21.11 18.90 -14.81
CA GLN A 561 -22.51 18.92 -15.24
C GLN A 561 -23.01 17.53 -15.65
N GLU A 562 -22.19 16.74 -16.35
CA GLU A 562 -22.50 15.35 -16.72
C GLU A 562 -22.59 14.47 -15.47
N PHE A 563 -21.62 14.61 -14.56
CA PHE A 563 -21.60 13.89 -13.28
C PHE A 563 -22.82 14.22 -12.40
N GLN A 564 -23.17 15.50 -12.28
CA GLN A 564 -24.31 15.96 -11.50
C GLN A 564 -25.62 15.40 -12.08
N LYS A 565 -25.80 15.47 -13.40
CA LYS A 565 -27.00 14.90 -14.08
C LYS A 565 -27.11 13.40 -13.88
N ALA A 566 -26.00 12.67 -13.99
CA ALA A 566 -25.98 11.22 -13.74
C ALA A 566 -26.38 10.88 -12.30
N ASN A 567 -25.84 11.60 -11.30
CA ASN A 567 -26.19 11.40 -9.89
C ASN A 567 -27.65 11.78 -9.59
N GLN A 568 -28.14 12.89 -10.17
CA GLN A 568 -29.54 13.31 -10.05
C GLN A 568 -30.50 12.25 -10.62
N TYR A 569 -30.15 11.68 -11.77
CA TYR A 569 -30.92 10.58 -12.38
C TYR A 569 -30.94 9.35 -11.47
N LEU A 570 -29.77 8.89 -11.00
CA LEU A 570 -29.68 7.74 -10.09
C LEU A 570 -30.45 7.93 -8.79
N ARG A 571 -30.53 9.17 -8.29
CA ARG A 571 -31.30 9.54 -7.10
C ARG A 571 -32.81 9.38 -7.29
N THR A 572 -33.32 9.72 -8.48
CA THR A 572 -34.75 9.90 -8.74
C THR A 572 -35.39 8.75 -9.53
N VAL A 573 -34.59 7.87 -10.13
CA VAL A 573 -35.10 6.81 -11.03
C VAL A 573 -36.07 5.82 -10.38
N TYR A 574 -36.04 5.66 -9.05
CA TYR A 574 -36.95 4.78 -8.29
C TYR A 574 -38.01 5.55 -7.48
N GLU A 575 -38.11 6.88 -7.65
CA GLU A 575 -39.06 7.71 -6.89
C GLU A 575 -40.52 7.32 -7.17
N LYS A 576 -40.81 6.91 -8.42
CA LYS A 576 -42.14 6.41 -8.82
C LYS A 576 -42.53 5.09 -8.15
N GLU A 577 -41.55 4.31 -7.72
CA GLU A 577 -41.76 3.06 -6.97
C GLU A 577 -41.82 3.30 -5.45
N GLY A 578 -41.75 4.56 -5.01
CA GLY A 578 -41.84 4.94 -3.59
C GLY A 578 -40.60 4.57 -2.77
N LEU A 579 -39.50 4.21 -3.41
CA LEU A 579 -38.25 3.87 -2.74
C LEU A 579 -37.37 5.10 -2.54
N ASP A 580 -36.90 5.32 -1.31
CA ASP A 580 -35.84 6.29 -1.06
C ASP A 580 -34.50 5.80 -1.63
N PRO A 581 -33.53 6.69 -1.89
CA PRO A 581 -32.25 6.31 -2.50
C PRO A 581 -31.44 5.27 -1.72
N LEU A 582 -31.53 5.23 -0.38
CA LEU A 582 -30.79 4.25 0.41
C LEU A 582 -31.39 2.85 0.27
N ASN A 583 -32.71 2.75 0.15
CA ASN A 583 -33.47 1.50 0.01
C ASN A 583 -33.64 1.03 -1.44
N ALA A 584 -33.31 1.86 -2.40
CA ALA A 584 -33.29 1.46 -3.79
C ALA A 584 -32.02 0.62 -4.12
N PRO A 585 -32.05 -0.25 -5.14
CA PRO A 585 -30.96 -1.19 -5.41
C PRO A 585 -29.59 -0.53 -5.63
N ARG A 586 -28.50 -1.28 -5.47
CA ARG A 586 -27.14 -0.73 -5.60
C ARG A 586 -26.78 -0.33 -7.02
N VAL A 587 -25.82 0.58 -7.12
CA VAL A 587 -25.19 1.00 -8.37
C VAL A 587 -23.73 0.57 -8.37
N GLY A 588 -23.30 -0.18 -9.38
CA GLY A 588 -21.90 -0.40 -9.69
C GLY A 588 -21.37 0.64 -10.67
N TYR A 589 -20.06 0.83 -10.70
CA TYR A 589 -19.41 1.73 -11.64
C TYR A 589 -18.09 1.15 -12.11
N GLU A 590 -17.81 1.25 -13.41
CA GLU A 590 -16.59 0.77 -14.05
C GLU A 590 -15.35 1.43 -13.44
N LYS A 591 -14.27 0.68 -13.24
CA LYS A 591 -12.94 1.24 -13.01
C LYS A 591 -12.27 1.58 -14.34
N CYS A 592 -12.02 2.87 -14.54
CA CYS A 592 -11.27 3.36 -15.69
C CYS A 592 -10.46 4.62 -15.37
N ASP A 593 -9.49 4.93 -16.22
CA ASP A 593 -8.71 6.17 -16.21
C ASP A 593 -9.45 7.40 -16.79
N LEU A 594 -10.60 7.21 -17.44
CA LEU A 594 -11.36 8.29 -18.08
C LEU A 594 -12.09 9.23 -17.10
N TYR A 595 -12.17 8.87 -15.81
CA TYR A 595 -12.88 9.69 -14.82
C TYR A 595 -12.13 10.94 -14.34
N GLY A 596 -10.91 11.19 -14.83
CA GLY A 596 -10.13 12.38 -14.47
C GLY A 596 -10.92 13.69 -14.62
N ARG A 597 -11.79 13.79 -15.66
CA ARG A 597 -12.64 14.97 -15.89
C ARG A 597 -13.80 15.14 -14.90
N TYR A 598 -14.15 14.10 -14.15
CA TYR A 598 -15.25 14.08 -13.16
C TYR A 598 -14.77 14.25 -11.72
N GLY A 599 -13.51 14.67 -11.52
CA GLY A 599 -12.90 14.82 -10.20
C GLY A 599 -11.83 13.76 -9.88
N GLY A 600 -11.64 12.77 -10.75
CA GLY A 600 -10.60 11.77 -10.57
C GLY A 600 -11.11 10.36 -10.71
N ASP A 601 -10.19 9.43 -10.60
CA ASP A 601 -10.43 8.02 -10.89
C ASP A 601 -11.32 7.28 -9.88
N ARG A 602 -11.56 7.90 -8.72
CA ARG A 602 -12.43 7.43 -7.64
C ARG A 602 -13.74 8.24 -7.53
N ALA A 603 -14.10 9.01 -8.57
CA ALA A 603 -15.24 9.92 -8.53
C ALA A 603 -16.53 9.30 -7.97
N PHE A 604 -16.86 8.08 -8.40
CA PHE A 604 -18.11 7.37 -8.05
C PHE A 604 -18.06 6.59 -6.72
N GLU A 605 -16.95 6.62 -5.98
CA GLU A 605 -16.95 6.17 -4.56
C GLU A 605 -17.81 7.08 -3.67
N SER A 606 -18.10 8.30 -4.16
CA SER A 606 -18.95 9.29 -3.50
C SER A 606 -20.43 9.21 -3.89
N LEU A 607 -20.86 8.17 -4.61
CA LEU A 607 -22.24 7.99 -5.08
C LEU A 607 -23.27 8.15 -3.96
N GLN A 608 -22.99 7.60 -2.77
CA GLN A 608 -23.89 7.74 -1.61
C GLN A 608 -24.12 9.21 -1.22
N TYR A 609 -23.10 10.06 -1.33
CA TYR A 609 -23.22 11.47 -0.97
C TYR A 609 -24.02 12.25 -2.02
N PHE A 610 -23.72 12.06 -3.32
CA PHE A 610 -24.35 12.85 -4.39
C PHE A 610 -25.74 12.33 -4.79
N SER A 611 -25.90 11.01 -4.91
CA SER A 611 -27.16 10.39 -5.35
C SER A 611 -28.00 9.83 -4.20
N GLY A 612 -27.41 9.60 -3.02
CA GLY A 612 -28.06 8.85 -1.94
C GLY A 612 -28.06 7.32 -2.12
N ARG A 613 -27.61 6.83 -3.28
CA ARG A 613 -27.58 5.40 -3.63
C ARG A 613 -26.33 4.71 -3.09
N GLN A 614 -26.52 3.49 -2.60
CA GLN A 614 -25.44 2.60 -2.22
C GLN A 614 -24.61 2.19 -3.45
N THR A 615 -23.30 2.05 -3.29
CA THR A 615 -22.35 1.55 -4.30
C THR A 615 -21.49 0.41 -3.77
N LEU A 616 -20.71 -0.21 -4.65
CA LEU A 616 -19.92 -1.39 -4.33
C LEU A 616 -18.68 -1.07 -3.49
N GLU A 617 -18.04 0.07 -3.73
CA GLU A 617 -16.69 0.29 -3.25
C GLU A 617 -16.43 1.74 -2.84
N GLY A 618 -15.60 1.91 -1.81
CA GLY A 618 -15.06 3.20 -1.37
C GLY A 618 -13.62 3.06 -0.84
N ILE A 619 -13.12 4.08 -0.14
CA ILE A 619 -11.70 4.08 0.25
C ILE A 619 -11.32 3.12 1.38
N HIS A 620 -12.24 2.78 2.28
CA HIS A 620 -11.93 2.02 3.49
C HIS A 620 -11.80 0.51 3.26
N TYR A 621 -11.01 0.08 2.27
CA TYR A 621 -10.74 -1.34 1.98
C TYR A 621 -10.36 -2.14 3.22
N ALA A 622 -9.51 -1.55 4.08
CA ALA A 622 -9.05 -2.19 5.30
C ALA A 622 -10.16 -2.40 6.34
N SER A 623 -11.26 -1.63 6.27
CA SER A 623 -12.34 -1.67 7.25
C SER A 623 -13.50 -2.59 6.84
N SER A 624 -13.39 -3.33 5.73
CA SER A 624 -14.44 -4.25 5.29
C SER A 624 -13.88 -5.57 4.76
N ILE A 625 -14.53 -6.67 5.13
CA ILE A 625 -14.31 -8.00 4.54
C ILE A 625 -14.75 -8.07 3.09
N SER A 626 -15.80 -7.32 2.72
CA SER A 626 -16.38 -7.36 1.39
C SER A 626 -15.47 -6.72 0.34
N SER A 627 -14.49 -5.91 0.75
CA SER A 627 -13.68 -5.10 -0.15
C SER A 627 -12.93 -5.92 -1.21
N ARG A 628 -12.47 -7.14 -0.86
CA ARG A 628 -11.85 -8.07 -1.83
C ARG A 628 -12.86 -8.67 -2.82
N PHE A 629 -14.09 -8.93 -2.39
CA PHE A 629 -15.17 -9.45 -3.23
C PHE A 629 -15.66 -8.38 -4.21
N MET A 630 -15.78 -7.14 -3.72
CA MET A 630 -16.12 -5.97 -4.53
C MET A 630 -15.05 -5.67 -5.57
N ALA A 631 -13.76 -5.76 -5.20
CA ALA A 631 -12.66 -5.63 -6.14
C ALA A 631 -12.69 -6.73 -7.24
N PHE A 632 -13.15 -7.94 -6.91
CA PHE A 632 -13.31 -9.03 -7.89
C PHE A 632 -14.46 -8.74 -8.88
N ILE A 633 -15.68 -8.50 -8.39
CA ILE A 633 -16.83 -8.24 -9.29
C ILE A 633 -16.62 -7.02 -10.17
N GLN A 634 -15.93 -5.97 -9.67
CA GLN A 634 -15.62 -4.81 -10.50
C GLN A 634 -14.77 -5.17 -11.73
N THR A 635 -13.93 -6.20 -11.66
CA THR A 635 -13.15 -6.65 -12.83
C THR A 635 -14.01 -7.29 -13.93
N GLU A 636 -15.24 -7.71 -13.61
CA GLU A 636 -16.17 -8.34 -14.56
C GLU A 636 -16.80 -7.35 -15.54
N PHE A 637 -16.75 -6.06 -15.24
CA PHE A 637 -17.30 -4.99 -16.08
C PHE A 637 -16.35 -3.81 -16.26
N SER A 638 -15.08 -3.95 -15.85
CA SER A 638 -14.08 -2.87 -15.96
C SER A 638 -12.91 -3.25 -16.85
N ARG A 639 -12.50 -2.32 -17.72
CA ARG A 639 -11.27 -2.47 -18.51
C ARG A 639 -10.03 -2.42 -17.62
N ASP A 640 -9.99 -1.43 -16.72
CA ASP A 640 -8.84 -1.19 -15.84
C ASP A 640 -9.05 -1.89 -14.49
N VAL A 641 -7.94 -2.26 -13.85
CA VAL A 641 -7.98 -3.00 -12.59
C VAL A 641 -7.30 -2.21 -11.50
N LYS A 642 -8.03 -2.01 -10.40
CA LYS A 642 -7.57 -1.32 -9.19
C LYS A 642 -7.93 -2.16 -7.99
N THR A 643 -6.93 -2.76 -7.35
CA THR A 643 -7.15 -3.66 -6.22
C THR A 643 -6.16 -3.39 -5.09
N PRO A 644 -6.55 -3.65 -3.83
CA PRO A 644 -5.68 -3.44 -2.66
C PRO A 644 -4.56 -4.48 -2.55
N LYS A 645 -4.67 -5.59 -3.30
CA LYS A 645 -3.70 -6.69 -3.36
C LYS A 645 -3.67 -7.26 -4.79
N PRO A 646 -2.50 -7.70 -5.31
CA PRO A 646 -2.37 -8.34 -6.63
C PRO A 646 -2.93 -9.78 -6.66
N GLN A 647 -4.22 -9.93 -6.35
CA GLN A 647 -4.97 -11.20 -6.34
C GLN A 647 -5.18 -11.76 -7.75
N ILE A 648 -5.65 -13.00 -7.83
CA ILE A 648 -6.18 -13.57 -9.06
C ILE A 648 -7.60 -13.04 -9.26
N LEU A 649 -7.80 -12.28 -10.33
CA LEU A 649 -9.01 -11.51 -10.63
C LEU A 649 -9.70 -12.02 -11.90
N SER A 650 -10.96 -11.59 -12.09
CA SER A 650 -11.78 -11.94 -13.24
C SER A 650 -11.35 -11.22 -14.51
N LYS A 651 -11.96 -11.64 -15.63
CA LYS A 651 -12.00 -10.95 -16.92
C LYS A 651 -13.31 -10.17 -17.05
N VAL A 652 -13.43 -9.30 -18.06
CA VAL A 652 -14.73 -8.73 -18.44
C VAL A 652 -15.67 -9.89 -18.80
N ASN A 653 -16.67 -10.14 -17.98
CA ASN A 653 -17.48 -11.35 -18.01
C ASN A 653 -18.96 -11.02 -17.76
N THR A 654 -19.67 -10.65 -18.81
CA THR A 654 -21.09 -10.29 -18.73
C THR A 654 -22.03 -11.44 -18.44
N GLU A 655 -21.55 -12.69 -18.56
CA GLU A 655 -22.32 -13.90 -18.25
C GLU A 655 -22.32 -14.22 -16.75
N ALA A 656 -21.23 -13.89 -16.05
CA ALA A 656 -21.15 -14.00 -14.59
C ALA A 656 -21.92 -12.89 -13.86
N LEU A 657 -22.03 -11.69 -14.46
CA LEU A 657 -22.62 -10.52 -13.81
C LEU A 657 -24.01 -10.77 -13.20
N PRO A 658 -25.00 -11.39 -13.88
CA PRO A 658 -26.32 -11.61 -13.30
C PRO A 658 -26.27 -12.30 -11.92
N LYS A 659 -25.48 -13.37 -11.80
CA LYS A 659 -25.37 -14.14 -10.55
C LYS A 659 -24.78 -13.30 -9.42
N HIS A 660 -23.75 -12.51 -9.70
CA HIS A 660 -23.16 -11.62 -8.70
C HIS A 660 -24.03 -10.39 -8.42
N PHE A 661 -24.80 -9.92 -9.40
CA PHE A 661 -25.69 -8.77 -9.26
C PHE A 661 -26.87 -9.09 -8.35
N ASP A 662 -27.43 -10.28 -8.52
CA ASP A 662 -28.50 -10.80 -7.67
C ASP A 662 -28.05 -10.88 -6.20
N LEU A 663 -26.83 -11.37 -5.94
CA LEU A 663 -26.27 -11.46 -4.59
C LEU A 663 -26.17 -10.11 -3.87
N TYR A 664 -25.93 -9.02 -4.60
CA TYR A 664 -25.72 -7.69 -4.02
C TYR A 664 -26.86 -6.69 -4.26
N ASN A 665 -27.97 -7.13 -4.85
CA ASN A 665 -29.07 -6.26 -5.25
C ASN A 665 -28.58 -5.10 -6.15
N LEU A 666 -27.80 -5.40 -7.20
CA LEU A 666 -27.31 -4.40 -8.15
C LEU A 666 -28.27 -4.23 -9.32
N SER A 667 -28.62 -3.00 -9.64
CA SER A 667 -29.45 -2.68 -10.82
C SER A 667 -28.74 -1.82 -11.86
N GLN A 668 -27.95 -0.87 -11.37
CA GLN A 668 -27.12 0.15 -12.02
C GLN A 668 -25.70 -0.24 -12.48
N LEU A 669 -25.41 -0.25 -13.79
CA LEU A 669 -24.18 0.07 -14.53
C LEU A 669 -23.75 1.51 -14.76
N VAL A 670 -22.78 2.14 -14.08
CA VAL A 670 -22.14 3.37 -14.63
C VAL A 670 -20.86 3.00 -15.39
N VAL A 671 -20.79 3.25 -16.70
CA VAL A 671 -19.62 2.90 -17.54
C VAL A 671 -19.20 4.06 -18.45
N ALA A 672 -17.91 4.10 -18.80
CA ALA A 672 -17.34 5.12 -19.67
C ALA A 672 -16.60 4.56 -20.89
N THR A 673 -15.90 3.42 -20.75
CA THR A 673 -15.05 2.90 -21.83
C THR A 673 -15.84 2.20 -22.92
N ASP A 674 -15.33 2.26 -24.15
CA ASP A 674 -15.93 1.53 -25.28
C ASP A 674 -15.91 0.02 -25.08
N THR A 675 -14.90 -0.50 -24.38
CA THR A 675 -14.78 -1.93 -24.06
C THR A 675 -15.97 -2.39 -23.20
N ALA A 676 -16.24 -1.69 -22.09
CA ALA A 676 -17.37 -2.02 -21.22
C ALA A 676 -18.72 -1.82 -21.92
N LYS A 677 -18.88 -0.72 -22.68
CA LYS A 677 -20.10 -0.46 -23.48
C LYS A 677 -20.37 -1.58 -24.49
N LYS A 678 -19.36 -2.01 -25.25
CA LYS A 678 -19.48 -3.13 -26.21
C LYS A 678 -19.82 -4.45 -25.53
N ALA A 679 -19.18 -4.73 -24.39
CA ALA A 679 -19.49 -5.92 -23.60
C ALA A 679 -20.95 -5.95 -23.15
N LEU A 680 -21.42 -4.87 -22.54
CA LEU A 680 -22.80 -4.77 -22.05
C LEU A 680 -23.83 -4.77 -23.19
N ASN A 681 -23.55 -4.12 -24.32
CA ASN A 681 -24.44 -4.14 -25.50
C ASN A 681 -24.58 -5.54 -26.13
N ARG A 682 -23.58 -6.42 -26.01
CA ARG A 682 -23.65 -7.81 -26.47
C ARG A 682 -24.39 -8.73 -25.52
N SER A 683 -24.58 -8.32 -24.25
CA SER A 683 -25.29 -9.11 -23.25
C SER A 683 -26.80 -8.96 -23.38
N LYS A 684 -27.53 -10.08 -23.27
CA LYS A 684 -29.00 -10.08 -23.26
C LYS A 684 -29.58 -9.62 -21.91
N SER A 685 -28.77 -9.60 -20.86
CA SER A 685 -29.21 -9.27 -19.50
C SER A 685 -29.20 -7.77 -19.20
N PHE A 686 -28.57 -6.97 -20.07
CA PHE A 686 -28.38 -5.54 -19.86
C PHE A 686 -28.95 -4.71 -21.00
N ARG A 687 -29.59 -3.57 -20.67
CA ARG A 687 -29.94 -2.53 -21.65
C ARG A 687 -29.25 -1.22 -21.30
N LYS A 688 -28.97 -0.40 -22.32
CA LYS A 688 -28.59 1.00 -22.09
C LYS A 688 -29.84 1.77 -21.65
N GLU A 689 -29.76 2.40 -20.48
CA GLU A 689 -30.88 3.09 -19.83
C GLU A 689 -30.78 4.61 -19.96
N ALA A 690 -29.59 5.18 -19.81
CA ALA A 690 -29.36 6.63 -19.94
C ALA A 690 -27.93 6.96 -20.40
N GLU A 691 -27.70 8.19 -20.86
CA GLU A 691 -26.39 8.68 -21.29
C GLU A 691 -26.19 10.16 -20.92
N PHE A 692 -25.01 10.47 -20.39
CA PHE A 692 -24.62 11.79 -19.94
C PHE A 692 -23.18 12.08 -20.39
N GLY A 693 -23.02 12.63 -21.59
CA GLY A 693 -21.70 12.82 -22.19
C GLY A 693 -21.00 11.48 -22.42
N GLN A 694 -19.87 11.25 -21.76
CA GLN A 694 -19.14 9.97 -21.89
C GLN A 694 -19.66 8.87 -20.97
N LEU A 695 -20.46 9.23 -19.95
CA LEU A 695 -21.05 8.30 -19.00
C LEU A 695 -22.30 7.64 -19.60
N SER A 696 -22.36 6.32 -19.59
CA SER A 696 -23.55 5.57 -19.94
C SER A 696 -24.03 4.79 -18.72
N ILE A 697 -25.34 4.81 -18.49
CA ILE A 697 -25.99 4.01 -17.46
C ILE A 697 -26.64 2.80 -18.10
N TYR A 698 -26.28 1.60 -17.64
CA TYR A 698 -26.84 0.33 -18.08
C TYR A 698 -27.68 -0.31 -16.99
N ARG A 699 -28.84 -0.82 -17.35
CA ARG A 699 -29.71 -1.55 -16.42
C ARG A 699 -29.52 -3.05 -16.55
N TYR A 700 -29.43 -3.72 -15.41
CA TYR A 700 -29.73 -5.15 -15.31
C TYR A 700 -31.25 -5.40 -15.29
N GLU A 701 -31.78 -6.10 -16.30
CA GLU A 701 -33.23 -6.30 -16.51
C GLU A 701 -33.91 -7.18 -15.46
N GLN A 702 -33.19 -8.14 -14.89
CA GLN A 702 -33.76 -9.17 -14.03
C GLN A 702 -33.64 -8.82 -12.53
N CYS A 703 -33.20 -7.60 -12.20
CA CYS A 703 -33.07 -7.15 -10.83
C CYS A 703 -34.45 -7.14 -10.13
N ASP A 704 -34.59 -7.92 -9.06
CA ASP A 704 -35.83 -8.02 -8.27
C ASP A 704 -35.98 -6.89 -7.23
N GLY A 705 -34.93 -6.11 -7.02
CA GLY A 705 -34.86 -4.98 -6.11
C GLY A 705 -34.78 -5.34 -4.63
N ARG A 706 -34.64 -6.61 -4.26
CA ARG A 706 -34.81 -7.07 -2.86
C ARG A 706 -33.49 -7.11 -2.11
N TYR A 707 -33.45 -6.47 -0.94
CA TYR A 707 -32.36 -6.58 0.03
C TYR A 707 -32.47 -7.78 0.97
N VAL A 708 -33.69 -8.30 1.17
CA VAL A 708 -33.96 -9.51 1.95
C VAL A 708 -34.67 -10.51 1.05
N ASP A 709 -34.11 -11.71 0.93
CA ASP A 709 -34.62 -12.75 0.04
C ASP A 709 -34.43 -14.14 0.64
N ILE A 710 -35.06 -15.16 0.06
CA ILE A 710 -34.88 -16.56 0.44
C ILE A 710 -33.96 -17.27 -0.58
N PRO A 711 -32.96 -18.05 -0.13
CA PRO A 711 -32.06 -18.72 -1.04
C PRO A 711 -32.77 -19.85 -1.80
N LYS A 712 -32.34 -20.10 -3.03
CA LYS A 712 -32.89 -21.15 -3.90
C LYS A 712 -32.72 -22.56 -3.33
N PHE A 713 -31.60 -22.82 -2.67
CA PHE A 713 -31.27 -24.07 -2.03
C PHE A 713 -31.08 -23.87 -0.53
N ARG A 714 -31.31 -24.91 0.26
CA ARG A 714 -31.01 -24.89 1.70
C ARG A 714 -29.51 -24.62 1.89
N PRO A 715 -29.15 -23.67 2.78
CA PRO A 715 -27.75 -23.36 3.05
C PRO A 715 -27.04 -24.54 3.74
N VAL A 716 -25.72 -24.52 3.70
CA VAL A 716 -24.85 -25.59 4.22
C VAL A 716 -23.94 -25.05 5.31
N LEU A 717 -23.72 -25.84 6.36
CA LEU A 717 -22.79 -25.49 7.43
C LEU A 717 -21.35 -25.75 6.99
N TYR A 718 -20.46 -24.77 7.18
CA TYR A 718 -19.05 -24.83 6.78
C TYR A 718 -18.12 -25.03 7.98
N LYS A 719 -17.25 -26.04 7.93
CA LYS A 719 -16.32 -26.42 9.01
C LYS A 719 -14.97 -25.69 9.00
N GLY A 720 -14.59 -25.08 7.88
CA GLY A 720 -13.27 -24.46 7.74
C GLY A 720 -13.07 -23.25 8.65
N LYS A 721 -11.89 -23.15 9.26
CA LYS A 721 -11.55 -22.05 10.19
C LYS A 721 -11.29 -20.73 9.47
N ASN A 722 -10.80 -20.78 8.23
CA ASN A 722 -10.45 -19.60 7.42
C ASN A 722 -11.58 -19.21 6.46
N TRP A 723 -12.82 -19.28 6.95
CA TRP A 723 -14.03 -19.15 6.15
C TRP A 723 -14.08 -17.91 5.23
N VAL A 724 -13.46 -16.79 5.59
CA VAL A 724 -13.43 -15.59 4.70
C VAL A 724 -12.61 -15.85 3.43
N ASP A 725 -11.44 -16.49 3.56
CA ASP A 725 -10.59 -16.80 2.41
C ASP A 725 -11.20 -17.93 1.56
N ASP A 726 -11.82 -18.90 2.22
CA ASP A 726 -12.51 -20.02 1.56
C ASP A 726 -13.77 -19.52 0.81
N PHE A 727 -14.56 -18.63 1.42
CA PHE A 727 -15.72 -18.00 0.77
C PHE A 727 -15.30 -17.08 -0.37
N PHE A 728 -14.15 -16.42 -0.28
CA PHE A 728 -13.62 -15.67 -1.42
C PHE A 728 -13.23 -16.60 -2.57
N THR A 729 -12.67 -17.77 -2.28
CA THR A 729 -12.35 -18.78 -3.30
C THR A 729 -13.62 -19.33 -3.96
N TRP A 730 -14.65 -19.63 -3.16
CA TRP A 730 -16.00 -19.99 -3.63
C TRP A 730 -16.60 -18.93 -4.56
N TYR A 731 -16.48 -17.66 -4.18
CA TYR A 731 -17.09 -16.53 -4.88
C TYR A 731 -16.53 -16.30 -6.29
N LYS A 732 -15.28 -16.72 -6.56
CA LYS A 732 -14.65 -16.48 -7.87
C LYS A 732 -15.27 -17.28 -9.01
N ASP A 733 -16.01 -18.34 -8.68
CA ASP A 733 -16.72 -19.17 -9.64
C ASP A 733 -18.22 -18.93 -9.51
N ALA A 734 -18.76 -18.08 -10.41
CA ALA A 734 -20.15 -17.65 -10.40
C ALA A 734 -21.14 -18.84 -10.42
N ASP A 735 -20.77 -19.97 -11.04
CA ASP A 735 -21.63 -21.16 -11.13
C ASP A 735 -21.80 -21.89 -9.80
N ARG A 736 -20.92 -21.66 -8.84
CA ARG A 736 -20.98 -22.25 -7.49
C ARG A 736 -21.70 -21.37 -6.48
N THR A 737 -22.06 -20.14 -6.86
CA THR A 737 -22.59 -19.14 -5.92
C THR A 737 -24.04 -19.35 -5.49
N ASP A 738 -24.68 -20.42 -5.96
CA ASP A 738 -26.08 -20.76 -5.70
C ASP A 738 -26.31 -21.50 -4.38
N VAL A 739 -25.34 -22.29 -3.91
CA VAL A 739 -25.37 -22.97 -2.60
C VAL A 739 -24.61 -22.14 -1.58
N LEU A 740 -25.35 -21.51 -0.67
CA LEU A 740 -24.80 -20.62 0.35
C LEU A 740 -24.18 -21.39 1.53
N LEU A 741 -23.04 -20.89 2.02
CA LEU A 741 -22.28 -21.48 3.11
C LEU A 741 -22.33 -20.61 4.36
N VAL A 742 -22.54 -21.21 5.53
CA VAL A 742 -22.56 -20.54 6.83
C VAL A 742 -21.56 -21.22 7.77
N PRO A 743 -20.58 -20.51 8.37
CA PRO A 743 -19.60 -21.16 9.23
C PRO A 743 -20.26 -21.74 10.49
N GLU A 744 -20.03 -23.02 10.75
CA GLU A 744 -20.83 -23.79 11.71
C GLU A 744 -20.74 -23.30 13.15
N GLN A 745 -19.65 -22.60 13.49
CA GLN A 745 -19.37 -22.05 14.81
C GLN A 745 -20.33 -20.91 15.22
N PHE A 746 -21.01 -20.29 14.25
CA PHE A 746 -21.98 -19.22 14.51
C PHE A 746 -23.39 -19.75 14.77
N VAL A 747 -23.73 -20.94 14.29
CA VAL A 747 -25.07 -21.54 14.41
C VAL A 747 -25.13 -22.47 15.63
N LYS A 748 -25.37 -21.89 16.81
CA LYS A 748 -25.38 -22.63 18.08
C LYS A 748 -26.75 -23.20 18.45
N ASP A 749 -27.82 -22.59 17.96
CA ASP A 749 -29.18 -23.00 18.31
C ASP A 749 -29.55 -24.32 17.58
N PRO A 750 -30.02 -25.36 18.29
CA PRO A 750 -30.34 -26.65 17.68
C PRO A 750 -31.47 -26.59 16.64
N GLU A 751 -32.45 -25.70 16.80
CA GLU A 751 -33.57 -25.56 15.88
C GLU A 751 -33.14 -24.90 14.57
N ASP A 752 -32.31 -23.87 14.64
CA ASP A 752 -31.71 -23.24 13.45
C ASP A 752 -30.79 -24.23 12.72
N ARG A 753 -30.03 -25.04 13.46
CA ARG A 753 -29.07 -26.00 12.88
C ARG A 753 -29.77 -27.08 12.04
N LYS A 754 -31.03 -27.45 12.34
CA LYS A 754 -31.84 -28.41 11.57
C LYS A 754 -32.30 -27.89 10.20
N ILE A 755 -32.27 -26.57 9.97
CA ILE A 755 -32.72 -25.95 8.72
C ILE A 755 -31.69 -26.14 7.58
N PHE A 756 -30.43 -26.33 7.93
CA PHE A 756 -29.33 -26.49 6.97
C PHE A 756 -29.36 -27.87 6.30
N ALA A 757 -28.92 -27.94 5.04
CA ALA A 757 -28.92 -29.17 4.26
C ALA A 757 -27.91 -30.22 4.77
N GLY A 758 -26.86 -29.78 5.47
CA GLY A 758 -25.79 -30.63 5.96
C GLY A 758 -24.55 -29.83 6.35
N VAL A 759 -23.42 -30.52 6.42
CA VAL A 759 -22.13 -29.93 6.81
C VAL A 759 -21.05 -30.31 5.80
N THR A 760 -20.18 -29.36 5.44
CA THR A 760 -19.05 -29.56 4.53
C THR A 760 -17.81 -28.82 5.02
N ASP A 761 -16.62 -29.28 4.63
CA ASP A 761 -15.35 -28.56 4.75
C ASP A 761 -14.78 -28.13 3.38
N SER A 762 -15.42 -28.52 2.28
CA SER A 762 -15.06 -28.16 0.91
C SER A 762 -15.97 -27.06 0.35
N VAL A 763 -15.36 -26.07 -0.31
CA VAL A 763 -16.05 -25.04 -1.08
C VAL A 763 -16.22 -25.40 -2.56
N PHE A 764 -15.67 -26.54 -2.98
CA PHE A 764 -15.67 -27.01 -4.36
C PHE A 764 -16.75 -28.07 -4.63
N GLU A 765 -17.08 -28.88 -3.63
CA GLU A 765 -17.97 -30.04 -3.75
C GLU A 765 -19.38 -29.71 -3.22
N LEU A 766 -20.14 -28.90 -3.96
CA LEU A 766 -21.46 -28.41 -3.52
C LEU A 766 -22.65 -29.02 -4.26
N ASP A 767 -22.41 -29.75 -5.35
CA ASP A 767 -23.46 -30.26 -6.24
C ASP A 767 -24.48 -31.15 -5.52
N TYR A 768 -24.03 -31.97 -4.56
CA TYR A 768 -24.87 -32.85 -3.74
C TYR A 768 -26.00 -32.08 -3.02
N PHE A 769 -25.74 -30.84 -2.61
CA PHE A 769 -26.70 -30.02 -1.86
C PHE A 769 -27.79 -29.38 -2.74
N ARG A 770 -27.61 -29.32 -4.07
CA ARG A 770 -28.61 -28.75 -5.01
C ARG A 770 -29.91 -29.53 -5.09
N SER A 771 -29.95 -30.74 -4.55
CA SER A 771 -31.18 -31.52 -4.35
C SER A 771 -32.12 -30.89 -3.31
N ASN A 772 -31.60 -30.09 -2.38
CA ASN A 772 -32.34 -29.49 -1.26
C ASN A 772 -32.94 -28.13 -1.63
N ARG A 773 -33.85 -28.09 -2.60
CA ARG A 773 -34.53 -26.84 -3.01
C ARG A 773 -35.47 -26.31 -1.94
N ILE A 774 -35.53 -24.98 -1.81
CA ILE A 774 -36.52 -24.29 -0.99
C ILE A 774 -37.68 -23.87 -1.90
N ASP A 775 -38.92 -24.15 -1.48
CA ASP A 775 -40.11 -23.66 -2.16
C ASP A 775 -40.37 -22.19 -1.79
N GLY A 776 -40.01 -21.30 -2.72
CA GLY A 776 -40.23 -19.86 -2.61
C GLY A 776 -41.57 -19.36 -3.15
N SER A 777 -42.48 -20.26 -3.53
CA SER A 777 -43.78 -19.86 -4.08
C SER A 777 -44.56 -18.96 -3.11
N GLY A 778 -45.07 -17.84 -3.64
CA GLY A 778 -45.83 -16.85 -2.88
C GLY A 778 -45.01 -16.09 -1.82
N PHE A 779 -43.67 -16.09 -1.88
CA PHE A 779 -42.84 -15.32 -0.96
C PHE A 779 -43.12 -13.82 -1.08
N GLN A 780 -43.43 -13.19 0.05
CA GLN A 780 -43.67 -11.76 0.20
C GLN A 780 -42.78 -11.21 1.31
N ILE A 781 -42.13 -10.10 0.99
CA ILE A 781 -41.19 -9.42 1.87
C ILE A 781 -41.36 -7.92 1.70
N ASP A 782 -41.43 -7.22 2.82
CA ASP A 782 -41.33 -5.76 2.88
C ASP A 782 -40.16 -5.43 3.80
N ALA A 783 -39.14 -4.74 3.27
CA ALA A 783 -37.87 -4.51 3.96
C ALA A 783 -37.46 -3.04 3.85
N HIS A 784 -36.99 -2.50 4.97
CA HIS A 784 -36.50 -1.14 5.10
C HIS A 784 -35.15 -1.12 5.81
N LEU A 785 -34.20 -0.41 5.21
CA LEU A 785 -32.82 -0.27 5.65
C LEU A 785 -32.60 1.18 6.12
N ASP A 786 -32.02 1.28 7.30
CA ASP A 786 -31.35 2.46 7.83
C ASP A 786 -29.86 2.14 8.02
N HIS A 787 -29.05 3.15 8.36
CA HIS A 787 -27.63 2.94 8.64
C HIS A 787 -27.38 1.93 9.76
N ASP A 788 -28.10 1.99 10.88
CA ASP A 788 -27.89 1.12 12.04
C ASP A 788 -29.07 0.18 12.34
N LYS A 789 -30.05 0.09 11.44
CA LYS A 789 -31.23 -0.76 11.60
C LYS A 789 -31.67 -1.36 10.26
N ILE A 790 -32.09 -2.62 10.27
CA ILE A 790 -32.76 -3.26 9.13
C ILE A 790 -34.05 -3.87 9.68
N GLN A 791 -35.19 -3.51 9.11
CA GLN A 791 -36.49 -4.03 9.53
C GLN A 791 -37.18 -4.67 8.34
N PHE A 792 -37.75 -5.85 8.53
CA PHE A 792 -38.57 -6.46 7.49
C PHE A 792 -39.74 -7.27 8.05
N THR A 793 -40.76 -7.46 7.21
CA THR A 793 -41.89 -8.36 7.47
C THR A 793 -41.98 -9.44 6.40
N THR A 794 -42.12 -10.70 6.83
CA THR A 794 -42.12 -11.88 5.96
C THR A 794 -43.34 -12.76 6.22
N ASN A 795 -43.85 -13.39 5.16
CA ASN A 795 -44.91 -14.39 5.23
C ASN A 795 -44.40 -15.84 5.36
N LYS A 796 -43.07 -16.06 5.33
CA LYS A 796 -42.44 -17.40 5.40
C LYS A 796 -41.49 -17.55 6.60
N PRO A 797 -41.94 -17.37 7.85
CA PRO A 797 -41.08 -17.63 9.01
C PRO A 797 -40.63 -19.11 9.05
N GLY A 798 -39.45 -19.36 9.59
CA GLY A 798 -38.82 -20.68 9.64
C GLY A 798 -37.92 -21.01 8.44
N LEU A 799 -38.04 -20.28 7.33
CA LEU A 799 -37.12 -20.39 6.20
C LEU A 799 -35.91 -19.45 6.37
N PRO A 800 -34.72 -19.83 5.86
CA PRO A 800 -33.55 -18.96 5.91
C PRO A 800 -33.77 -17.72 5.03
N HIS A 801 -33.50 -16.54 5.58
CA HIS A 801 -33.55 -15.27 4.87
C HIS A 801 -32.12 -14.72 4.71
N LEU A 802 -31.70 -14.55 3.46
CA LEU A 802 -30.48 -13.84 3.07
C LEU A 802 -30.72 -12.34 3.15
N ILE A 803 -29.86 -11.64 3.88
CA ILE A 803 -29.83 -10.19 3.96
C ILE A 803 -28.60 -9.73 3.18
N LYS A 804 -28.81 -9.00 2.09
CA LYS A 804 -27.77 -8.52 1.16
C LYS A 804 -27.02 -7.30 1.73
N VAL A 805 -26.59 -7.40 2.98
CA VAL A 805 -25.77 -6.46 3.75
C VAL A 805 -24.65 -7.27 4.42
N SER A 806 -23.43 -6.73 4.45
CA SER A 806 -22.25 -7.40 4.99
C SER A 806 -22.43 -7.77 6.46
N TYR A 807 -21.94 -8.95 6.85
CA TYR A 807 -21.97 -9.38 8.24
C TYR A 807 -20.91 -8.67 9.09
N PHE A 808 -21.35 -8.28 10.29
CA PHE A 808 -20.47 -7.87 11.38
C PHE A 808 -21.10 -8.27 12.71
N HIS A 809 -20.29 -8.63 13.69
CA HIS A 809 -20.76 -9.25 14.94
C HIS A 809 -21.60 -8.32 15.84
N ASN A 810 -21.67 -7.01 15.53
CA ASN A 810 -22.48 -6.05 16.29
C ASN A 810 -23.97 -6.08 15.93
N TRP A 811 -24.34 -6.71 14.81
CA TRP A 811 -25.74 -6.90 14.44
C TRP A 811 -26.43 -7.84 15.43
N LYS A 812 -27.50 -7.34 16.04
CA LYS A 812 -28.39 -8.09 16.93
C LYS A 812 -29.75 -8.19 16.27
N VAL A 813 -30.48 -9.27 16.52
CA VAL A 813 -31.78 -9.50 15.89
C VAL A 813 -32.87 -9.71 16.94
N LYS A 814 -34.05 -9.16 16.68
CA LYS A 814 -35.33 -9.49 17.32
C LYS A 814 -36.20 -10.20 16.29
N GLY A 815 -36.87 -11.28 16.71
CA GLY A 815 -37.68 -12.10 15.82
C GLY A 815 -36.95 -13.26 15.12
N ALA A 816 -35.68 -13.51 15.49
CA ALA A 816 -34.89 -14.69 15.12
C ALA A 816 -33.91 -15.03 16.26
N TYR A 817 -33.29 -16.21 16.25
CA TYR A 817 -32.34 -16.61 17.30
C TYR A 817 -30.94 -16.03 17.12
N GLY A 818 -30.53 -15.70 15.89
CA GLY A 818 -29.22 -15.13 15.62
C GLY A 818 -29.09 -14.52 14.24
N VAL A 819 -28.00 -13.76 14.07
CA VAL A 819 -27.52 -13.27 12.77
C VAL A 819 -26.26 -14.06 12.44
N TYR A 820 -26.24 -14.69 11.28
CA TYR A 820 -25.18 -15.58 10.85
C TYR A 820 -24.40 -14.99 9.66
N PRO A 821 -23.06 -15.07 9.64
CA PRO A 821 -22.32 -14.79 8.42
C PRO A 821 -22.65 -15.85 7.37
N VAL A 822 -22.90 -15.43 6.14
CA VAL A 822 -23.15 -16.31 4.99
C VAL A 822 -22.30 -15.89 3.81
N SER A 823 -21.86 -16.85 3.00
CA SER A 823 -21.10 -16.57 1.78
C SER A 823 -21.89 -15.63 0.84
N PRO A 824 -21.22 -14.68 0.17
CA PRO A 824 -19.78 -14.42 0.20
C PRO A 824 -19.28 -13.72 1.47
N HIS A 825 -20.07 -12.83 2.06
CA HIS A 825 -19.75 -12.08 3.30
C HIS A 825 -21.00 -11.43 3.94
N LEU A 826 -22.17 -11.88 3.53
CA LEU A 826 -23.47 -11.28 3.83
C LEU A 826 -24.03 -11.81 5.16
N MET A 827 -25.25 -11.41 5.51
CA MET A 827 -25.95 -11.88 6.71
C MET A 827 -27.07 -12.85 6.37
N MET A 828 -27.32 -13.80 7.26
CA MET A 828 -28.47 -14.69 7.23
C MET A 828 -29.19 -14.70 8.58
N VAL A 829 -30.51 -14.74 8.55
CA VAL A 829 -31.36 -14.95 9.72
C VAL A 829 -32.41 -16.02 9.43
N ILE A 830 -32.87 -16.73 10.46
CA ILE A 830 -33.99 -17.67 10.35
C ILE A 830 -35.14 -17.11 11.20
N PRO A 831 -36.13 -16.42 10.57
CA PRO A 831 -37.19 -15.76 11.32
C PRO A 831 -38.06 -16.73 12.11
N ARG A 832 -38.38 -16.37 13.35
CA ARG A 832 -39.34 -17.04 14.24
C ARG A 832 -40.63 -16.25 14.41
N SER A 833 -40.65 -14.98 13.98
CA SER A 833 -41.82 -14.12 13.88
C SER A 833 -41.94 -13.51 12.49
N LYS A 834 -43.13 -13.00 12.15
CA LYS A 834 -43.38 -12.29 10.89
C LYS A 834 -42.55 -11.02 10.75
N THR A 835 -42.37 -10.28 11.84
CA THR A 835 -41.56 -9.06 11.87
C THR A 835 -40.20 -9.38 12.45
N VAL A 836 -39.14 -8.96 11.75
CA VAL A 836 -37.74 -9.12 12.16
C VAL A 836 -37.08 -7.75 12.16
N ILE A 837 -36.30 -7.47 13.21
CA ILE A 837 -35.58 -6.21 13.35
C ILE A 837 -34.12 -6.53 13.68
N LEU A 838 -33.21 -6.11 12.82
CA LEU A 838 -31.77 -6.12 13.09
C LEU A 838 -31.34 -4.72 13.51
N GLU A 839 -30.59 -4.63 14.61
CA GLU A 839 -30.05 -3.37 15.14
C GLU A 839 -28.53 -3.51 15.30
N TYR A 840 -27.78 -2.52 14.81
CA TYR A 840 -26.34 -2.44 15.00
C TYR A 840 -26.03 -1.90 16.40
N GLY A 841 -25.68 -2.81 17.30
CA GLY A 841 -25.40 -2.52 18.70
C GLY A 841 -23.95 -2.18 19.00
N ARG A 842 -23.67 -1.87 20.27
CA ARG A 842 -22.30 -1.81 20.80
C ARG A 842 -21.82 -3.21 21.22
N SER A 843 -20.55 -3.49 20.95
CA SER A 843 -19.90 -4.70 21.44
C SER A 843 -19.49 -4.59 22.92
N LYS A 844 -19.20 -5.73 23.57
CA LYS A 844 -18.69 -5.76 24.95
C LYS A 844 -17.36 -4.99 25.07
N TRP A 845 -16.47 -5.15 24.10
CA TRP A 845 -15.17 -4.47 24.07
C TRP A 845 -15.29 -2.96 23.85
N GLU A 846 -16.28 -2.50 23.07
CA GLU A 846 -16.60 -1.07 22.98
C GLU A 846 -17.07 -0.53 24.32
N VAL A 847 -17.99 -1.22 24.99
CA VAL A 847 -18.51 -0.79 26.30
C VAL A 847 -17.38 -0.71 27.34
N TYR A 848 -16.53 -1.75 27.44
CA TYR A 848 -15.39 -1.72 28.34
C TYR A 848 -14.38 -0.64 27.98
N GLY A 849 -14.08 -0.45 26.69
CA GLY A 849 -13.19 0.60 26.23
C GLY A 849 -13.72 2.00 26.57
N ILE A 850 -15.00 2.27 26.30
CA ILE A 850 -15.67 3.52 26.66
C ILE A 850 -15.60 3.73 28.17
N PHE A 851 -15.92 2.71 28.98
CA PHE A 851 -15.85 2.79 30.43
C PHE A 851 -14.45 3.15 30.93
N ILE A 852 -13.41 2.46 30.45
CA ILE A 852 -12.01 2.74 30.79
C ILE A 852 -11.62 4.17 30.39
N THR A 853 -11.99 4.60 29.18
CA THR A 853 -11.67 5.95 28.69
C THR A 853 -12.38 7.02 29.53
N VAL A 854 -13.69 6.90 29.76
CA VAL A 854 -14.48 7.89 30.51
C VAL A 854 -14.01 7.97 31.97
N CYS A 855 -13.94 6.84 32.67
CA CYS A 855 -13.49 6.81 34.06
C CYS A 855 -12.04 7.32 34.19
N GLY A 856 -11.15 6.91 33.28
CA GLY A 856 -9.76 7.35 33.31
C GLY A 856 -9.60 8.85 33.02
N LEU A 857 -10.35 9.41 32.07
CA LEU A 857 -10.36 10.86 31.81
C LEU A 857 -10.92 11.65 33.00
N LEU A 858 -12.00 11.17 33.64
CA LEU A 858 -12.54 11.77 34.85
C LEU A 858 -11.53 11.77 35.99
N LEU A 859 -10.84 10.63 36.21
CA LEU A 859 -9.77 10.53 37.21
C LEU A 859 -8.61 11.50 36.93
N LEU A 860 -8.22 11.68 35.65
CA LEU A 860 -7.18 12.65 35.27
C LEU A 860 -7.60 14.10 35.55
N ILE A 861 -8.86 14.45 35.28
CA ILE A 861 -9.41 15.78 35.58
C ILE A 861 -9.47 16.01 37.10
N LEU A 862 -9.96 15.03 37.86
CA LEU A 862 -10.00 15.08 39.33
C LEU A 862 -8.61 15.21 39.94
N TYR A 863 -7.65 14.42 39.46
CA TYR A 863 -6.25 14.50 39.89
C TYR A 863 -5.67 15.91 39.67
N LYS A 864 -5.93 16.52 38.51
CA LYS A 864 -5.47 17.89 38.22
C LYS A 864 -6.15 18.94 39.12
N ARG A 865 -7.44 18.78 39.43
CA ARG A 865 -8.17 19.70 40.34
C ARG A 865 -7.71 19.56 41.79
N ILE A 866 -7.55 18.34 42.31
CA ILE A 866 -7.11 18.08 43.69
C ILE A 866 -5.67 18.54 43.90
N SER A 867 -4.77 18.25 42.95
CA SER A 867 -3.37 18.73 43.01
C SER A 867 -3.24 20.25 42.93
N ALA A 868 -4.21 20.94 42.32
CA ALA A 868 -4.27 22.41 42.32
C ALA A 868 -4.81 22.99 43.65
N PHE A 869 -5.71 22.29 44.34
CA PHE A 869 -6.38 22.79 45.56
C PHE A 869 -5.72 22.37 46.89
N SER A 870 -4.92 21.31 46.91
CA SER A 870 -4.41 20.71 48.16
C SER A 870 -2.89 20.58 48.20
N ARG A 871 -2.19 21.62 48.69
CA ARG A 871 -0.85 21.46 49.31
C ARG A 871 -0.89 21.28 50.84
N LYS A 872 -2.02 21.62 51.51
CA LYS A 872 -2.11 21.62 52.98
C LYS A 872 -2.86 20.43 53.61
N ARG A 873 -3.58 19.59 52.86
CA ARG A 873 -4.54 18.60 53.42
C ARG A 873 -4.15 17.11 53.28
N LEU A 874 -2.96 16.80 52.76
CA LEU A 874 -2.54 15.42 52.42
C LEU A 874 -1.67 14.71 53.49
N ARG A 875 -1.64 15.16 54.75
CA ARG A 875 -0.79 14.57 55.81
C ARG A 875 -1.09 13.09 56.10
N GLY A 876 -2.33 12.62 55.92
CA GLY A 876 -2.69 11.20 56.11
C GLY A 876 -2.22 10.27 54.98
N PHE A 877 -1.97 10.81 53.78
CA PHE A 877 -1.50 10.05 52.62
C PHE A 877 0.03 9.98 52.52
N GLU A 878 0.77 10.73 53.34
CA GLU A 878 2.24 10.77 53.29
C GLU A 878 2.88 9.39 53.56
N LYS A 879 2.35 8.62 54.51
CA LYS A 879 2.86 7.25 54.79
C LYS A 879 2.64 6.31 53.61
N ILE A 880 1.46 6.31 53.00
CA ILE A 880 1.14 5.47 51.83
C ILE A 880 1.98 5.92 50.63
N HIS A 881 2.12 7.23 50.42
CA HIS A 881 2.96 7.79 49.37
C HIS A 881 4.43 7.40 49.56
N LEU A 882 4.97 7.47 50.78
CA LEU A 882 6.34 7.05 51.08
C LEU A 882 6.58 5.56 50.84
N VAL A 883 5.64 4.70 51.25
CA VAL A 883 5.71 3.25 50.98
C VAL A 883 5.66 2.98 49.47
N TRP A 884 4.74 3.64 48.77
CA TRP A 884 4.58 3.54 47.32
C TRP A 884 5.84 4.01 46.56
N GLU A 885 6.42 5.14 46.93
CA GLU A 885 7.68 5.64 46.35
C GLU A 885 8.84 4.66 46.63
N ARG A 886 8.93 4.08 47.84
CA ARG A 886 9.95 3.06 48.15
C ARG A 886 9.80 1.82 47.28
N SER A 887 8.58 1.31 47.07
CA SER A 887 8.33 0.18 46.17
C SER A 887 8.80 0.46 44.76
N TRP A 888 8.62 1.70 44.30
CA TRP A 888 9.02 2.09 42.94
C TRP A 888 10.52 2.26 42.77
N ILE A 889 11.19 2.81 43.77
CA ILE A 889 12.66 2.84 43.81
C ILE A 889 13.23 1.42 43.77
N SER A 890 12.65 0.48 44.51
CA SER A 890 13.05 -0.93 44.48
C SER A 890 12.84 -1.57 43.10
N PHE A 891 11.69 -1.32 42.46
CA PHE A 891 11.44 -1.81 41.11
C PHE A 891 12.39 -1.21 40.07
N GLU A 892 12.68 0.09 40.15
CA GLU A 892 13.65 0.75 39.27
C GLU A 892 15.05 0.16 39.42
N ARG A 893 15.45 -0.22 40.64
CA ARG A 893 16.72 -0.91 40.92
C ARG A 893 16.77 -2.29 40.28
N VAL A 894 15.74 -3.11 40.48
CA VAL A 894 15.65 -4.46 39.87
C VAL A 894 15.60 -4.36 38.33
N SER A 895 14.79 -3.44 37.79
CA SER A 895 14.72 -3.21 36.36
C SER A 895 16.06 -2.80 35.78
N ALA A 896 16.82 -1.92 36.46
CA ALA A 896 18.15 -1.51 36.00
C ALA A 896 19.13 -2.69 35.85
N GLN A 897 19.03 -3.71 36.71
CA GLN A 897 19.87 -4.92 36.62
C GLN A 897 19.51 -5.80 35.42
N ILE A 898 18.22 -5.86 35.06
CA ILE A 898 17.70 -6.74 33.99
C ILE A 898 17.72 -6.06 32.60
N LYS A 899 17.74 -4.72 32.56
CA LYS A 899 17.75 -3.92 31.31
C LYS A 899 18.79 -4.36 30.27
N PRO A 900 20.05 -4.67 30.61
CA PRO A 900 21.02 -5.13 29.61
C PRO A 900 20.60 -6.44 28.93
N VAL A 901 20.05 -7.39 29.70
CA VAL A 901 19.55 -8.67 29.17
C VAL A 901 18.34 -8.44 28.27
N LEU A 902 17.38 -7.61 28.69
CA LEU A 902 16.22 -7.24 27.87
C LEU A 902 16.63 -6.51 26.59
N LEU A 903 17.67 -5.68 26.63
CA LEU A 903 18.19 -5.01 25.46
C LEU A 903 18.78 -6.01 24.46
N ILE A 904 19.55 -6.99 24.93
CA ILE A 904 20.09 -8.07 24.07
C ILE A 904 18.93 -8.84 23.43
N ILE A 905 17.94 -9.27 24.23
CA ILE A 905 16.75 -9.97 23.71
C ILE A 905 16.02 -9.12 22.66
N PHE A 906 15.79 -7.84 22.94
CA PHE A 906 15.13 -6.92 22.01
C PHE A 906 15.91 -6.77 20.70
N LEU A 907 17.23 -6.61 20.76
CA LEU A 907 18.09 -6.50 19.58
C LEU A 907 18.13 -7.81 18.79
N SER A 908 18.17 -8.97 19.47
CA SER A 908 18.12 -10.29 18.82
C SER A 908 16.79 -10.52 18.11
N ILE A 909 15.66 -10.23 18.75
CA ILE A 909 14.33 -10.33 18.12
C ILE A 909 14.25 -9.37 16.93
N SER A 910 14.72 -8.13 17.09
CA SER A 910 14.75 -7.14 16.01
C SER A 910 15.56 -7.63 14.80
N LEU A 911 16.73 -8.25 15.06
CA LEU A 911 17.57 -8.83 14.01
C LEU A 911 16.88 -9.99 13.31
N ILE A 912 16.24 -10.90 14.05
CA ILE A 912 15.46 -12.02 13.50
C ILE A 912 14.33 -11.49 12.61
N LEU A 913 13.60 -10.46 13.06
CA LEU A 913 12.52 -9.85 12.29
C LEU A 913 13.04 -9.20 11.00
N ILE A 914 14.17 -8.49 11.04
CA ILE A 914 14.79 -7.88 9.86
C ILE A 914 15.22 -8.96 8.86
N ILE A 915 15.96 -9.99 9.31
CA ILE A 915 16.44 -11.07 8.44
C ILE A 915 15.26 -11.84 7.84
N SER A 916 14.29 -12.21 8.67
CA SER A 916 13.11 -12.96 8.23
C SER A 916 12.26 -12.13 7.26
N GLY A 917 12.07 -10.84 7.53
CA GLY A 917 11.38 -9.92 6.63
C GLY A 917 12.09 -9.80 5.28
N LEU A 918 13.41 -9.63 5.27
CA LEU A 918 14.23 -9.60 4.05
C LEU A 918 14.10 -10.89 3.24
N MET A 919 14.00 -12.04 3.90
CA MET A 919 13.90 -13.36 3.25
C MET A 919 12.49 -13.70 2.77
N LEU A 920 11.42 -13.27 3.44
CA LEU A 920 10.05 -13.73 3.15
C LEU A 920 9.19 -12.70 2.41
N ARG A 921 9.52 -11.41 2.51
CA ARG A 921 8.78 -10.33 1.85
C ARG A 921 8.67 -10.58 0.32
N ASN A 922 7.47 -10.38 -0.22
CA ASN A 922 7.20 -10.45 -1.67
C ASN A 922 7.69 -11.72 -2.39
N LYS A 923 7.68 -12.88 -1.71
CA LYS A 923 8.17 -14.14 -2.31
C LYS A 923 7.57 -14.46 -3.70
N PRO A 924 6.24 -14.41 -3.95
CA PRO A 924 5.69 -14.68 -5.28
C PRO A 924 6.23 -13.72 -6.36
N VAL A 925 6.31 -12.43 -6.06
CA VAL A 925 6.80 -11.39 -6.97
C VAL A 925 8.27 -11.63 -7.31
N ARG A 926 9.13 -11.86 -6.30
CA ARG A 926 10.57 -12.08 -6.51
C ARG A 926 10.85 -13.36 -7.31
N VAL A 927 10.10 -14.43 -7.03
CA VAL A 927 10.18 -15.69 -7.78
C VAL A 927 9.81 -15.47 -9.25
N TYR A 928 8.69 -14.79 -9.50
CA TYR A 928 8.27 -14.48 -10.87
C TYR A 928 9.28 -13.59 -11.60
N VAL A 929 9.72 -12.50 -10.99
CA VAL A 929 10.72 -11.58 -11.58
C VAL A 929 12.02 -12.31 -11.93
N ALA A 930 12.57 -13.08 -10.99
CA ALA A 930 13.82 -13.81 -11.19
C ALA A 930 13.69 -14.88 -12.29
N GLY A 931 12.57 -15.61 -12.32
CA GLY A 931 12.30 -16.58 -13.37
C GLY A 931 12.05 -15.93 -14.73
N TYR A 932 11.35 -14.80 -14.79
CA TYR A 932 11.11 -14.06 -16.03
C TYR A 932 12.42 -13.50 -16.62
N GLN A 933 13.30 -12.94 -15.79
CA GLN A 933 14.61 -12.48 -16.23
C GLN A 933 15.46 -13.63 -16.80
N ALA A 934 15.42 -14.80 -16.16
CA ALA A 934 16.07 -16.00 -16.70
C ALA A 934 15.46 -16.43 -18.05
N TYR A 935 14.12 -16.38 -18.19
CA TYR A 935 13.45 -16.64 -19.47
C TYR A 935 13.91 -15.68 -20.58
N ILE A 936 13.97 -14.37 -20.31
CA ILE A 936 14.43 -13.36 -21.28
C ILE A 936 15.89 -13.59 -21.67
N LEU A 937 16.76 -13.95 -20.72
CA LEU A 937 18.14 -14.34 -21.02
C LEU A 937 18.20 -15.58 -21.94
N GLY A 938 17.33 -16.57 -21.72
CA GLY A 938 17.19 -17.73 -22.60
C GLY A 938 16.80 -17.34 -24.03
N VAL A 939 15.76 -16.50 -24.18
CA VAL A 939 15.32 -15.98 -25.48
C VAL A 939 16.44 -15.21 -26.19
N ASN A 940 17.19 -14.37 -25.47
CA ASN A 940 18.30 -13.61 -26.03
C ASN A 940 19.46 -14.52 -26.47
N SER A 941 19.83 -15.53 -25.66
CA SER A 941 20.83 -16.52 -26.04
C SER A 941 20.43 -17.32 -27.29
N GLN A 942 19.14 -17.66 -27.41
CA GLN A 942 18.62 -18.36 -28.58
C GLN A 942 18.69 -17.51 -29.86
N LYS A 943 18.37 -16.20 -29.77
CA LYS A 943 18.56 -15.26 -30.89
C LYS A 943 20.02 -15.18 -31.34
N LEU A 944 20.95 -15.30 -30.40
CA LEU A 944 22.40 -15.37 -30.66
C LEU A 944 22.89 -16.76 -31.10
N LYS A 945 21.98 -17.72 -31.36
CA LYS A 945 22.26 -19.11 -31.75
C LYS A 945 23.09 -19.90 -30.71
N LYS A 946 23.06 -19.50 -29.44
CA LYS A 946 23.73 -20.18 -28.32
C LYS A 946 22.76 -21.13 -27.60
N ASN A 947 22.45 -22.25 -28.25
CA ASN A 947 21.36 -23.13 -27.82
C ASN A 947 21.57 -23.76 -26.43
N ASP A 948 22.79 -24.23 -26.10
CA ASP A 948 23.05 -24.84 -24.78
C ASP A 948 22.87 -23.82 -23.66
N GLN A 949 23.34 -22.59 -23.89
CA GLN A 949 23.17 -21.50 -22.95
C GLN A 949 21.69 -21.12 -22.79
N ALA A 950 20.94 -21.06 -23.91
CA ALA A 950 19.51 -20.79 -23.88
C ALA A 950 18.75 -21.86 -23.07
N ASN A 951 19.04 -23.15 -23.31
CA ASN A 951 18.43 -24.27 -22.60
C ASN A 951 18.75 -24.23 -21.09
N ALA A 952 19.98 -23.88 -20.72
CA ALA A 952 20.36 -23.71 -19.32
C ALA A 952 19.55 -22.59 -18.63
N TYR A 953 19.32 -21.47 -19.32
CA TYR A 953 18.50 -20.38 -18.80
C TYR A 953 17.01 -20.74 -18.68
N PHE A 954 16.44 -21.46 -19.64
CA PHE A 954 15.05 -21.93 -19.55
C PHE A 954 14.86 -22.91 -18.38
N ASN A 955 15.77 -23.89 -18.21
CA ASN A 955 15.74 -24.80 -17.06
C ASN A 955 15.92 -24.06 -15.73
N ARG A 956 16.79 -23.05 -15.69
CA ARG A 956 16.94 -22.18 -14.52
C ARG A 956 15.64 -21.44 -14.19
N ALA A 957 14.95 -20.90 -15.19
CA ALA A 957 13.67 -20.21 -14.99
C ALA A 957 12.62 -21.15 -14.39
N ILE A 958 12.50 -22.38 -14.92
CA ILE A 958 11.60 -23.42 -14.42
C ILE A 958 11.93 -23.75 -12.95
N ASN A 959 13.20 -24.02 -12.64
CA ASN A 959 13.64 -24.37 -11.28
C ASN A 959 13.38 -23.26 -10.26
N ILE A 960 13.54 -21.99 -10.66
CA ILE A 960 13.24 -20.83 -9.80
C ILE A 960 11.74 -20.78 -9.48
N MET A 961 10.87 -21.02 -10.46
CA MET A 961 9.42 -20.91 -10.32
C MET A 961 8.77 -22.15 -9.67
N GLN A 962 9.40 -23.32 -9.78
CA GLN A 962 8.84 -24.60 -9.33
C GLN A 962 8.30 -24.58 -7.89
N PRO A 963 8.99 -24.02 -6.87
CA PRO A 963 8.48 -24.02 -5.50
C PRO A 963 7.18 -23.21 -5.36
N LEU A 964 7.00 -22.14 -6.14
CA LEU A 964 5.75 -21.36 -6.13
C LEU A 964 4.61 -22.13 -6.80
N LEU A 965 4.91 -22.88 -7.86
CA LEU A 965 3.91 -23.65 -8.62
C LEU A 965 3.45 -24.91 -7.88
N THR A 966 4.35 -25.57 -7.15
CA THR A 966 4.00 -26.73 -6.29
C THR A 966 3.04 -26.32 -5.18
N ASP A 967 3.29 -25.19 -4.51
CA ASP A 967 2.47 -24.69 -3.40
C ASP A 967 1.39 -23.68 -3.84
N ARG A 968 1.03 -23.64 -5.13
CA ARG A 968 0.21 -22.56 -5.73
C ARG A 968 -1.12 -22.31 -5.02
N TYR A 969 -1.79 -23.35 -4.53
CA TYR A 969 -3.08 -23.24 -3.84
C TYR A 969 -3.03 -22.42 -2.54
N ARG A 970 -1.83 -22.20 -1.98
CA ARG A 970 -1.62 -21.34 -0.81
C ARG A 970 -1.58 -19.86 -1.16
N TYR A 971 -1.55 -19.50 -2.45
CA TYR A 971 -1.33 -18.15 -2.92
C TYR A 971 -2.45 -17.69 -3.85
N ASP A 972 -3.31 -16.82 -3.35
CA ASP A 972 -4.15 -15.99 -4.21
C ASP A 972 -3.36 -14.75 -4.70
N HIS A 973 -2.51 -14.95 -5.70
CA HIS A 973 -1.63 -13.92 -6.24
C HIS A 973 -1.44 -14.08 -7.75
N ARG A 974 -1.60 -13.00 -8.53
CA ARG A 974 -1.50 -13.01 -10.00
C ARG A 974 -0.19 -13.60 -10.54
N ASP A 975 0.91 -13.40 -9.81
CA ASP A 975 2.23 -13.90 -10.23
C ASP A 975 2.35 -15.43 -10.16
N VAL A 976 1.43 -16.13 -9.50
CA VAL A 976 1.28 -17.58 -9.64
C VAL A 976 0.93 -17.94 -11.09
N ILE A 977 -0.06 -17.24 -11.66
CA ILE A 977 -0.48 -17.42 -13.05
C ILE A 977 0.62 -16.99 -14.01
N ASN A 978 1.25 -15.84 -13.76
CA ASN A 978 2.36 -15.41 -14.61
C ASN A 978 3.51 -16.44 -14.58
N SER A 979 3.76 -17.08 -13.43
CA SER A 979 4.73 -18.18 -13.35
C SER A 979 4.30 -19.44 -14.10
N LEU A 980 3.01 -19.80 -14.11
CA LEU A 980 2.50 -20.91 -14.94
C LEU A 980 2.78 -20.65 -16.43
N LEU A 981 2.44 -19.45 -16.90
CA LEU A 981 2.59 -19.05 -18.30
C LEU A 981 4.05 -19.01 -18.76
N ILE A 982 4.94 -18.49 -17.91
CA ILE A 982 6.37 -18.43 -18.23
C ILE A 982 7.02 -19.81 -18.18
N THR A 983 6.66 -20.66 -17.21
CA THR A 983 7.11 -22.06 -17.19
C THR A 983 6.69 -22.81 -18.45
N GLY A 984 5.43 -22.66 -18.88
CA GLY A 984 4.96 -23.20 -20.16
C GLY A 984 5.78 -22.67 -21.34
N SER A 985 6.05 -21.36 -21.37
CA SER A 985 6.85 -20.74 -22.44
C SER A 985 8.31 -21.22 -22.46
N CYS A 986 8.93 -21.48 -21.30
CA CYS A 986 10.26 -22.10 -21.22
C CYS A 986 10.25 -23.51 -21.84
N LEU A 987 9.24 -24.32 -21.52
CA LEU A 987 9.09 -25.67 -22.05
C LEU A 987 8.83 -25.67 -23.57
N GLU A 988 8.07 -24.71 -24.09
CA GLU A 988 7.92 -24.51 -25.55
C GLU A 988 9.27 -24.27 -26.23
N ASN A 989 10.13 -23.43 -25.64
CA ASN A 989 11.46 -23.16 -26.20
C ASN A 989 12.42 -24.36 -26.08
N LEU A 990 12.24 -25.20 -25.05
CA LEU A 990 12.91 -26.50 -24.90
C LEU A 990 12.33 -27.60 -25.81
N LYS A 991 11.26 -27.29 -26.57
CA LYS A 991 10.50 -28.23 -27.43
C LYS A 991 9.78 -29.34 -26.67
N GLU A 992 9.53 -29.15 -25.38
CA GLU A 992 8.76 -30.05 -24.52
C GLU A 992 7.27 -29.68 -24.52
N TYR A 993 6.64 -29.78 -25.69
CA TYR A 993 5.30 -29.23 -25.93
C TYR A 993 4.20 -29.88 -25.07
N ASP A 994 4.30 -31.17 -24.76
CA ASP A 994 3.29 -31.87 -23.93
C ASP A 994 3.26 -31.29 -22.52
N ARG A 995 4.44 -31.13 -21.90
CA ARG A 995 4.58 -30.51 -20.58
C ARG A 995 4.17 -29.04 -20.57
N ALA A 996 4.43 -28.31 -21.66
CA ALA A 996 3.98 -26.92 -21.79
C ALA A 996 2.45 -26.84 -21.81
N GLU A 997 1.82 -27.71 -22.60
CA GLU A 997 0.37 -27.83 -22.71
C GLU A 997 -0.28 -28.18 -21.37
N ASP A 998 0.30 -29.08 -20.57
CA ASP A 998 -0.18 -29.44 -19.23
C ASP A 998 -0.31 -28.22 -18.31
N TRP A 999 0.67 -27.31 -18.34
CA TRP A 999 0.62 -26.08 -17.54
C TRP A 999 -0.45 -25.09 -18.02
N TYR A 1000 -0.62 -24.96 -19.34
CA TYR A 1000 -1.69 -24.12 -19.89
C TYR A 1000 -3.08 -24.71 -19.58
N ARG A 1001 -3.24 -26.03 -19.66
CA ARG A 1001 -4.48 -26.72 -19.26
C ARG A 1001 -4.74 -26.61 -17.76
N THR A 1002 -3.69 -26.64 -16.94
CA THR A 1002 -3.79 -26.39 -15.49
C THR A 1002 -4.38 -25.01 -15.22
N LEU A 1003 -3.91 -23.97 -15.94
CA LEU A 1003 -4.47 -22.62 -15.85
C LEU A 1003 -5.97 -22.59 -16.19
N LEU A 1004 -6.36 -23.18 -17.31
CA LEU A 1004 -7.76 -23.20 -17.77
C LEU A 1004 -8.67 -23.98 -16.82
N LYS A 1005 -8.18 -25.08 -16.25
CA LYS A 1005 -8.95 -25.95 -15.34
C LYS A 1005 -9.10 -25.36 -13.93
N GLU A 1006 -8.01 -24.84 -13.37
CA GLU A 1006 -7.99 -24.38 -11.98
C GLU A 1006 -8.42 -22.91 -11.83
N TYR A 1007 -8.27 -22.09 -12.88
CA TYR A 1007 -8.57 -20.66 -12.85
C TYR A 1007 -9.43 -20.20 -14.05
N PRO A 1008 -10.61 -20.82 -14.30
CA PRO A 1008 -11.43 -20.55 -15.49
C PRO A 1008 -12.00 -19.12 -15.55
N TYR A 1009 -12.13 -18.45 -14.41
CA TYR A 1009 -12.57 -17.06 -14.29
C TYR A 1009 -11.46 -16.04 -14.62
N SER A 1010 -10.21 -16.48 -14.64
CA SER A 1010 -9.04 -15.61 -14.70
C SER A 1010 -8.97 -14.77 -15.98
N ARG A 1011 -8.44 -13.55 -15.89
CA ARG A 1011 -8.13 -12.73 -17.08
C ARG A 1011 -7.04 -13.24 -18.02
N TYR A 1012 -6.48 -14.41 -17.73
CA TYR A 1012 -5.44 -15.06 -18.53
C TYR A 1012 -5.95 -16.27 -19.32
N VAL A 1013 -7.26 -16.57 -19.30
CA VAL A 1013 -7.84 -17.72 -20.01
C VAL A 1013 -7.63 -17.60 -21.52
N GLY A 1014 -7.81 -16.40 -22.09
CA GLY A 1014 -7.54 -16.14 -23.51
C GLY A 1014 -6.08 -16.43 -23.89
N GLU A 1015 -5.12 -16.08 -23.03
CA GLU A 1015 -3.70 -16.41 -23.22
C GLU A 1015 -3.46 -17.92 -23.24
N GLY A 1016 -4.01 -18.65 -22.25
CA GLY A 1016 -3.88 -20.10 -22.16
C GLY A 1016 -4.39 -20.80 -23.41
N HIS A 1017 -5.57 -20.42 -23.90
CA HIS A 1017 -6.12 -20.98 -25.14
C HIS A 1017 -5.27 -20.68 -26.37
N VAL A 1018 -4.84 -19.43 -26.58
CA VAL A 1018 -3.98 -19.07 -27.72
C VAL A 1018 -2.66 -19.85 -27.68
N LYS A 1019 -2.08 -20.04 -26.50
CA LYS A 1019 -0.85 -20.81 -26.32
C LYS A 1019 -1.03 -22.28 -26.72
N ILE A 1020 -2.08 -22.94 -26.24
CA ILE A 1020 -2.39 -24.33 -26.63
C ILE A 1020 -2.69 -24.41 -28.14
N ALA A 1021 -3.45 -23.45 -28.68
CA ALA A 1021 -3.78 -23.41 -30.11
C ALA A 1021 -2.53 -23.32 -30.99
N ARG A 1022 -1.52 -22.52 -30.58
CA ARG A 1022 -0.24 -22.41 -31.29
C ARG A 1022 0.59 -23.68 -31.22
N ILE A 1023 0.60 -24.38 -30.07
CA ILE A 1023 1.27 -25.70 -29.96
C ILE A 1023 0.68 -26.68 -30.97
N HIS A 1024 -0.65 -26.83 -30.99
CA HIS A 1024 -1.33 -27.74 -31.92
C HIS A 1024 -1.15 -27.32 -33.37
N ARG A 1025 -1.20 -26.02 -33.69
CA ARG A 1025 -0.89 -25.51 -35.03
C ARG A 1025 0.51 -25.92 -35.47
N ASN A 1026 1.51 -25.80 -34.60
CA ASN A 1026 2.89 -26.14 -34.92
C ASN A 1026 3.06 -27.65 -35.13
N ARG A 1027 2.44 -28.49 -34.27
CA ARG A 1027 2.40 -29.95 -34.45
C ARG A 1027 1.73 -30.34 -35.76
N ALA A 1028 0.62 -29.69 -36.10
CA ALA A 1028 -0.09 -29.90 -37.36
C ALA A 1028 0.80 -29.61 -38.57
N ILE A 1029 1.46 -28.45 -38.60
CA ILE A 1029 2.36 -28.07 -39.71
C ILE A 1029 3.48 -29.11 -39.89
N GLN A 1030 4.07 -29.60 -38.80
CA GLN A 1030 5.11 -30.64 -38.86
C GLN A 1030 4.57 -31.96 -39.41
N ARG A 1031 3.42 -32.43 -38.91
CA ARG A 1031 2.78 -33.68 -39.34
C ARG A 1031 2.34 -33.63 -40.80
N LEU A 1032 1.70 -32.54 -41.22
CA LEU A 1032 1.28 -32.30 -42.60
C LEU A 1032 2.50 -32.21 -43.52
N GLY A 1033 3.56 -31.51 -43.12
CA GLY A 1033 4.79 -31.44 -43.90
C GLY A 1033 5.48 -32.80 -44.07
N ASN A 1034 5.51 -33.62 -43.02
CA ASN A 1034 6.03 -34.99 -43.08
C ASN A 1034 5.15 -35.90 -43.95
N GLY A 1035 3.83 -35.80 -43.81
CA GLY A 1035 2.87 -36.54 -44.64
C GLY A 1035 3.08 -36.27 -46.12
N LEU A 1036 3.21 -34.99 -46.52
CA LEU A 1036 3.48 -34.60 -47.90
C LEU A 1036 4.82 -35.18 -48.42
N LYS A 1037 5.87 -35.14 -47.59
CA LYS A 1037 7.19 -35.73 -47.95
C LYS A 1037 7.11 -37.24 -48.13
N ILE A 1038 6.34 -37.94 -47.29
CA ILE A 1038 6.17 -39.40 -47.34
C ILE A 1038 5.34 -39.78 -48.58
N LEU A 1039 4.31 -38.99 -48.91
CA LEU A 1039 3.51 -39.16 -50.13
C LEU A 1039 4.33 -38.97 -51.39
N ASN A 1040 5.16 -37.93 -51.45
CA ASN A 1040 6.08 -37.71 -52.57
C ASN A 1040 7.11 -38.84 -52.74
N LYS A 1041 7.31 -39.68 -51.72
CA LYS A 1041 8.17 -40.88 -51.77
C LYS A 1041 7.40 -42.18 -52.06
N GLY A 1042 6.09 -42.10 -52.34
CA GLY A 1042 5.26 -43.23 -52.75
C GLY A 1042 4.61 -44.06 -51.63
N ASN A 1043 4.80 -43.72 -50.35
CA ASN A 1043 4.16 -44.45 -49.25
C ASN A 1043 2.83 -43.79 -48.84
N VAL A 1044 1.77 -44.17 -49.57
CA VAL A 1044 0.43 -43.57 -49.42
C VAL A 1044 -0.21 -43.80 -48.05
N PRO A 1045 -0.22 -45.03 -47.48
CA PRO A 1045 -0.88 -45.27 -46.19
C PRO A 1045 -0.30 -44.43 -45.05
N GLU A 1046 1.04 -44.38 -44.94
CA GLU A 1046 1.72 -43.65 -43.87
C GLU A 1046 1.63 -42.13 -44.08
N GLY A 1047 1.70 -41.68 -45.32
CA GLY A 1047 1.50 -40.28 -45.69
C GLY A 1047 0.10 -39.77 -45.35
N ARG A 1048 -0.93 -40.59 -45.64
CA ARG A 1048 -2.33 -40.31 -45.29
C ARG A 1048 -2.53 -40.30 -43.78
N LYS A 1049 -1.98 -41.26 -43.04
CA LYS A 1049 -2.04 -41.29 -41.57
C LYS A 1049 -1.51 -39.99 -40.94
N ASN A 1050 -0.31 -39.55 -41.36
CA ASN A 1050 0.28 -38.30 -40.88
C ASN A 1050 -0.57 -37.07 -41.27
N ALA A 1051 -1.25 -37.10 -42.42
CA ALA A 1051 -2.17 -36.04 -42.83
C ALA A 1051 -3.37 -35.91 -41.89
N PHE A 1052 -4.04 -37.03 -41.61
CA PHE A 1052 -5.22 -37.07 -40.74
C PHE A 1052 -4.90 -36.72 -39.29
N GLU A 1053 -3.76 -37.17 -38.75
CA GLU A 1053 -3.24 -36.71 -37.46
C GLU A 1053 -2.99 -35.19 -37.47
N GLY A 1054 -2.41 -34.66 -38.54
CA GLY A 1054 -2.22 -33.23 -38.73
C GLY A 1054 -3.54 -32.44 -38.74
N PHE A 1055 -4.57 -32.95 -39.40
CA PHE A 1055 -5.90 -32.33 -39.42
C PHE A 1055 -6.59 -32.35 -38.05
N GLN A 1056 -6.39 -33.38 -37.23
CA GLN A 1056 -6.88 -33.39 -35.85
C GLN A 1056 -6.24 -32.27 -35.04
N PHE A 1057 -4.93 -32.05 -35.17
CA PHE A 1057 -4.27 -30.93 -34.50
C PHE A 1057 -4.76 -29.55 -35.00
N ILE A 1058 -5.05 -29.39 -36.30
CA ILE A 1058 -5.71 -28.15 -36.79
C ILE A 1058 -7.08 -27.99 -36.14
N GLN A 1059 -7.85 -29.07 -36.03
CA GLN A 1059 -9.17 -29.06 -35.43
C GLN A 1059 -9.12 -28.61 -33.96
N GLU A 1060 -8.17 -29.11 -33.19
CA GLU A 1060 -7.93 -28.70 -31.80
C GLU A 1060 -7.46 -27.24 -31.71
N SER A 1061 -6.57 -26.82 -32.61
CA SER A 1061 -6.12 -25.43 -32.71
C SER A 1061 -7.29 -24.47 -32.95
N LEU A 1062 -8.18 -24.78 -33.90
CA LEU A 1062 -9.38 -24.00 -34.18
C LEU A 1062 -10.33 -23.93 -32.97
N ASN A 1063 -10.54 -25.05 -32.26
CA ASN A 1063 -11.37 -25.07 -31.06
C ASN A 1063 -10.84 -24.12 -29.98
N HIS A 1064 -9.52 -24.11 -29.77
CA HIS A 1064 -8.92 -23.22 -28.78
C HIS A 1064 -8.91 -21.76 -29.21
N TYR A 1065 -8.69 -21.43 -30.49
CA TYR A 1065 -8.86 -20.04 -30.96
C TYR A 1065 -10.31 -19.57 -30.81
N GLN A 1066 -11.28 -20.43 -31.12
CA GLN A 1066 -12.69 -20.14 -30.88
C GLN A 1066 -12.96 -19.87 -29.39
N SER A 1067 -12.44 -20.72 -28.50
CA SER A 1067 -12.58 -20.56 -27.05
C SER A 1067 -11.96 -19.24 -26.57
N ALA A 1068 -10.77 -18.85 -27.08
CA ALA A 1068 -10.16 -17.56 -26.75
C ALA A 1068 -11.02 -16.36 -27.15
N ILE A 1069 -11.70 -16.42 -28.31
CA ILE A 1069 -12.56 -15.35 -28.82
C ILE A 1069 -13.90 -15.30 -28.07
N GLN A 1070 -14.44 -16.45 -27.65
CA GLN A 1070 -15.72 -16.53 -26.96
C GLN A 1070 -15.58 -16.25 -25.46
N GLU A 1071 -14.63 -16.90 -24.80
CA GLU A 1071 -14.49 -16.83 -23.35
C GLU A 1071 -13.79 -15.55 -22.86
N ASP A 1072 -13.05 -14.84 -23.71
CA ASP A 1072 -12.31 -13.63 -23.35
C ASP A 1072 -12.26 -12.62 -24.51
N ALA A 1073 -13.43 -12.34 -25.09
CA ALA A 1073 -13.61 -11.57 -26.33
C ALA A 1073 -12.98 -10.15 -26.32
N PHE A 1074 -12.76 -9.58 -25.14
CA PHE A 1074 -12.29 -8.20 -24.96
C PHE A 1074 -10.81 -8.10 -24.59
N SER A 1075 -10.08 -9.22 -24.52
CA SER A 1075 -8.65 -9.19 -24.26
C SER A 1075 -7.82 -9.03 -25.54
N VAL A 1076 -6.57 -8.63 -25.36
CA VAL A 1076 -5.58 -8.57 -26.45
C VAL A 1076 -5.35 -9.96 -27.07
N TRP A 1077 -5.59 -11.04 -26.31
CA TRP A 1077 -5.41 -12.41 -26.78
C TRP A 1077 -6.51 -12.85 -27.75
N ALA A 1078 -7.74 -12.34 -27.63
CA ALA A 1078 -8.76 -12.53 -28.66
C ALA A 1078 -8.32 -11.93 -30.01
N THR A 1079 -7.70 -10.74 -29.99
CA THR A 1079 -7.11 -10.13 -31.19
C THR A 1079 -5.98 -10.97 -31.77
N TYR A 1080 -5.11 -11.54 -30.93
CA TYR A 1080 -4.05 -12.45 -31.38
C TYR A 1080 -4.62 -13.73 -32.00
N ALA A 1081 -5.68 -14.31 -31.41
CA ALA A 1081 -6.38 -15.45 -31.98
C ALA A 1081 -6.92 -15.13 -33.38
N GLN A 1082 -7.55 -13.97 -33.57
CA GLN A 1082 -8.06 -13.53 -34.88
C GLN A 1082 -6.95 -13.39 -35.93
N ASN A 1083 -5.83 -12.81 -35.54
CA ASN A 1083 -4.67 -12.67 -36.44
C ASN A 1083 -4.06 -14.04 -36.78
N ASP A 1084 -3.94 -14.95 -35.81
CA ASP A 1084 -3.46 -16.31 -36.02
C ASP A 1084 -4.39 -17.13 -36.94
N LEU A 1085 -5.72 -16.93 -36.84
CA LEU A 1085 -6.70 -17.57 -37.72
C LEU A 1085 -6.54 -17.10 -39.18
N LYS A 1086 -6.25 -15.82 -39.44
CA LYS A 1086 -5.97 -15.32 -40.80
C LYS A 1086 -4.76 -16.03 -41.40
N GLY A 1087 -3.65 -16.14 -40.65
CA GLY A 1087 -2.46 -16.86 -41.11
C GLY A 1087 -2.70 -18.36 -41.29
N LEU A 1088 -3.57 -18.97 -40.49
CA LEU A 1088 -3.94 -20.38 -40.64
C LEU A 1088 -4.71 -20.66 -41.93
N ASN A 1089 -5.57 -19.73 -42.36
CA ASN A 1089 -6.31 -19.84 -43.61
C ASN A 1089 -5.36 -19.89 -44.83
N GLU A 1090 -4.35 -19.02 -44.85
CA GLU A 1090 -3.31 -19.01 -45.89
C GLU A 1090 -2.54 -20.34 -45.95
N ILE A 1091 -2.23 -20.92 -44.78
CA ILE A 1091 -1.56 -22.23 -44.69
C ILE A 1091 -2.46 -23.33 -45.28
N LEU A 1092 -3.74 -23.37 -44.92
CA LEU A 1092 -4.69 -24.37 -45.42
C LEU A 1092 -4.88 -24.24 -46.93
N GLU A 1093 -4.92 -23.03 -47.49
CA GLU A 1093 -4.97 -22.79 -48.94
C GLU A 1093 -3.73 -23.34 -49.66
N ARG A 1094 -2.54 -23.03 -49.13
CA ARG A 1094 -1.29 -23.55 -49.70
C ARG A 1094 -1.25 -25.06 -49.66
N LEU A 1095 -1.68 -25.66 -48.55
CA LEU A 1095 -1.75 -27.12 -48.41
C LEU A 1095 -2.77 -27.71 -49.38
N LYS A 1096 -3.95 -27.12 -49.56
CA LYS A 1096 -4.92 -27.57 -50.57
C LYS A 1096 -4.29 -27.65 -51.96
N GLY A 1097 -3.53 -26.63 -52.36
CA GLY A 1097 -2.80 -26.62 -53.63
C GLY A 1097 -1.72 -27.70 -53.73
N GLN A 1098 -0.91 -27.86 -52.67
CA GLN A 1098 0.17 -28.86 -52.65
C GLN A 1098 -0.33 -30.30 -52.65
N TRP A 1099 -1.41 -30.59 -51.92
CA TRP A 1099 -1.96 -31.93 -51.79
C TRP A 1099 -2.84 -32.32 -52.99
N GLY A 1100 -3.51 -31.33 -53.61
CA GLY A 1100 -4.21 -31.52 -54.88
C GLY A 1100 -3.28 -31.79 -56.07
N ALA A 1101 -2.03 -31.32 -56.02
CA ALA A 1101 -1.02 -31.58 -57.06
C ALA A 1101 -0.33 -32.95 -56.94
N VAL A 1102 -0.34 -33.57 -55.75
CA VAL A 1102 0.41 -34.79 -55.42
C VAL A 1102 -0.49 -36.04 -55.43
N SER A 1103 -1.81 -35.90 -55.36
CA SER A 1103 -2.70 -37.07 -55.26
C SER A 1103 -4.15 -36.86 -55.72
N ASN A 1104 -4.77 -37.92 -56.26
CA ASN A 1104 -6.20 -38.04 -56.61
C ASN A 1104 -7.08 -38.41 -55.38
N HIS A 1105 -6.72 -37.98 -54.17
CA HIS A 1105 -7.37 -38.39 -52.92
C HIS A 1105 -8.40 -37.35 -52.44
N ALA A 1106 -9.65 -37.53 -52.86
CA ALA A 1106 -10.77 -36.62 -52.58
C ALA A 1106 -11.04 -36.40 -51.08
N ASP A 1107 -10.78 -37.41 -50.25
CA ASP A 1107 -11.04 -37.40 -48.80
C ASP A 1107 -10.14 -36.40 -48.04
N VAL A 1108 -8.88 -36.24 -48.48
CA VAL A 1108 -7.94 -35.28 -47.88
C VAL A 1108 -8.35 -33.85 -48.21
N VAL A 1109 -8.74 -33.60 -49.46
CA VAL A 1109 -9.21 -32.29 -49.93
C VAL A 1109 -10.54 -31.92 -49.25
N GLU A 1110 -11.46 -32.88 -49.11
CA GLU A 1110 -12.72 -32.71 -48.39
C GLU A 1110 -12.49 -32.31 -46.93
N LYS A 1111 -11.51 -32.95 -46.26
CA LYS A 1111 -11.19 -32.60 -44.87
C LYS A 1111 -10.62 -31.18 -44.73
N ILE A 1112 -9.81 -30.73 -45.69
CA ILE A 1112 -9.29 -29.36 -45.72
C ILE A 1112 -10.44 -28.36 -45.88
N GLU A 1113 -11.38 -28.62 -46.79
CA GLU A 1113 -12.57 -27.76 -46.98
C GLU A 1113 -13.44 -27.69 -45.73
N HIS A 1114 -13.64 -28.81 -45.03
CA HIS A 1114 -14.36 -28.82 -43.77
C HIS A 1114 -13.69 -27.94 -42.70
N LEU A 1115 -12.36 -28.01 -42.57
CA LEU A 1115 -11.60 -27.18 -41.63
C LEU A 1115 -11.65 -25.70 -42.00
N ARG A 1116 -11.62 -25.38 -43.29
CA ARG A 1116 -11.77 -24.00 -43.79
C ARG A 1116 -13.15 -23.43 -43.53
N LYS A 1117 -14.21 -24.23 -43.72
CA LYS A 1117 -15.57 -23.85 -43.37
C LYS A 1117 -15.66 -23.47 -41.89
N LYS A 1118 -15.14 -24.33 -41.01
CA LYS A 1118 -15.10 -24.06 -39.57
C LYS A 1118 -14.29 -22.81 -39.23
N LEU A 1119 -13.14 -22.60 -39.87
CA LEU A 1119 -12.33 -21.40 -39.70
C LEU A 1119 -13.14 -20.13 -40.06
N SER A 1120 -13.87 -20.17 -41.18
CA SER A 1120 -14.73 -19.05 -41.61
C SER A 1120 -15.86 -18.78 -40.61
N GLU A 1121 -16.50 -19.83 -40.08
CA GLU A 1121 -17.49 -19.71 -39.00
C GLU A 1121 -16.89 -19.03 -37.76
N ILE A 1122 -15.66 -19.39 -37.36
CA ILE A 1122 -14.99 -18.77 -36.21
C ILE A 1122 -14.65 -17.30 -36.49
N GLN A 1123 -14.22 -16.95 -37.70
CA GLN A 1123 -13.96 -15.56 -38.08
C GLN A 1123 -15.24 -14.71 -38.02
N GLN A 1124 -16.40 -15.28 -38.33
CA GLN A 1124 -17.69 -14.58 -38.24
C GLN A 1124 -18.12 -14.31 -36.79
N LEU A 1125 -17.69 -15.11 -35.80
CA LEU A 1125 -17.97 -14.86 -34.38
C LEU A 1125 -17.37 -13.54 -33.85
N SER A 1126 -16.43 -12.93 -34.60
CA SER A 1126 -15.70 -11.74 -34.19
C SER A 1126 -16.36 -10.41 -34.55
N VAL A 1127 -17.35 -10.45 -35.47
CA VAL A 1127 -18.18 -9.30 -35.89
C VAL A 1127 -19.35 -9.19 -34.92
#